data_AF-A0A2E7LCX8-F1
#
_entry.id   AF-A0A2E7LCX8-F1
#
_cell.length_a   1.000
_cell.length_b   1.000
_cell.length_c   1.000
_cell.angle_alpha   90.00
_cell.angle_beta   90.00
_cell.angle_gamma   90.00
#
_symmetry.space_group_name_H-M   'P 1'
#
loop_
_entity.id
_entity.type
_entity.pdbx_description
1 polymer ?
#
loop_
_entity_poly.entity_id
_entity_poly.type
_entity_poly.pdbx_seq_one_letter_code
_entity_poly.pdbx_strand_id
1 'polypeptide(L)'
;MHTWSTITAVLVLAVTPATALPADDSAPALPAALQAHCIKCHGQEKRVEGETNLLEIKSGADLEARPQLLEKLIQVLKNREMPPPDAPPLAANQRQHIVSSLHAMRQRVRASQPFIPTPIRRMNRFQYNNAVVDLLELDRDLFRLNERLLRRRDDYFQPASGKMPAEVKVSSRPLSKDIDNQRPEGFRGVAAFPQDKRAEHGFDNRADHLTLSPLLMESFLRLSQTIVESADLNAKECRSWDRLFAPPGKPARAPAEGHSAAKTSEIDAVQSRLSSLLRRAFRRPVDPGLLQRFTQFAQRQLDAGTPFEQTMRTLVGAILGMPDFLYFYESGKDQKTPVTNPGRQPVTDFELAARLAQFFWSSIPDDPLLDLAAAGRLRNPETLSTQIDRMMNDSRSSRFCDNFPSQWLQLDRLITSIPDPQKFPYFYYYGYRTSMHMLSEPLLLFETVYVENLSVMDLLVPDFTWESNMLRANYAGHSKGDHQVNVQSFKRVPLEDPRRGGVITNAAVLTMTSTPVRTQPITRGAWINAVIFNDPPEPPPADVPVLPEVDSEKLAKLTIRERLAEHRKRADCAGCHEQIDPLGFALENFGPTGVWRDTYENGRQVDATGVLFNRHKFKTILEFKKILVKEKERFLRGFVSHLLSYALSRDLGIADASTLDDLTAQAVQGQDQMRTLLKAIAMSEPFLHKSTLAPPAPRRPTNQPAPPTKDNASDDRAP
;
A
#
# COMPACT_ATOMS: atom_id res chain seq x y z
N MET A 1 61.41 -66.66 -3.36
CA MET A 1 62.54 -66.12 -4.16
C MET A 1 61.97 -65.13 -5.17
N HIS A 2 62.61 -63.96 -5.25
CA HIS A 2 62.47 -62.88 -6.23
C HIS A 2 61.20 -62.02 -6.25
N THR A 3 61.32 -60.94 -5.50
CA THR A 3 60.63 -59.64 -5.59
C THR A 3 60.95 -58.93 -6.91
N TRP A 4 59.94 -58.59 -7.72
CA TRP A 4 60.07 -57.63 -8.82
C TRP A 4 59.15 -56.43 -8.58
N SER A 5 59.77 -55.28 -8.31
CA SER A 5 59.14 -53.96 -8.23
C SER A 5 58.94 -53.39 -9.64
N THR A 6 57.71 -53.05 -10.00
CA THR A 6 57.40 -52.18 -11.14
C THR A 6 57.17 -50.77 -10.64
N ILE A 7 58.06 -49.86 -11.03
CA ILE A 7 57.96 -48.41 -10.82
C ILE A 7 57.01 -47.86 -11.90
N THR A 8 55.86 -47.34 -11.49
CA THR A 8 54.99 -46.52 -12.35
C THR A 8 55.12 -45.08 -11.91
N ALA A 9 55.76 -44.25 -12.73
CA ALA A 9 55.92 -42.82 -12.48
C ALA A 9 54.56 -42.12 -12.58
N VAL A 10 54.11 -41.53 -11.46
CA VAL A 10 52.94 -40.65 -11.41
C VAL A 10 53.39 -39.24 -11.80
N LEU A 11 52.91 -38.77 -12.95
CA LEU A 11 53.11 -37.41 -13.43
C LEU A 11 52.23 -36.45 -12.59
N VAL A 12 52.82 -35.74 -11.65
CA VAL A 12 52.14 -34.67 -10.89
C VAL A 12 52.07 -33.43 -11.79
N LEU A 13 50.90 -33.19 -12.39
CA LEU A 13 50.57 -31.91 -13.03
C LEU A 13 50.43 -30.84 -11.94
N ALA A 14 51.42 -29.96 -11.85
CA ALA A 14 51.34 -28.76 -11.03
C ALA A 14 50.23 -27.85 -11.58
N VAL A 15 49.15 -27.70 -10.81
CA VAL A 15 48.12 -26.69 -11.06
C VAL A 15 48.74 -25.33 -10.74
N THR A 16 49.14 -24.60 -11.77
CA THR A 16 49.46 -23.17 -11.66
C THR A 16 48.19 -22.41 -11.32
N PRO A 17 48.18 -21.53 -10.31
CA PRO A 17 47.03 -20.68 -10.04
C PRO A 17 46.81 -19.80 -11.28
N ALA A 18 45.61 -19.85 -11.84
CA ALA A 18 45.18 -18.93 -12.87
C ALA A 18 45.32 -17.51 -12.31
N THR A 19 46.29 -16.77 -12.84
CA THR A 19 46.43 -15.33 -12.62
C THR A 19 45.13 -14.67 -13.03
N ALA A 20 44.37 -14.19 -12.04
CA ALA A 20 43.27 -13.28 -12.27
C ALA A 20 43.83 -12.09 -13.07
N LEU A 21 43.20 -11.82 -14.22
CA LEU A 21 43.41 -10.57 -14.94
C LEU A 21 43.20 -9.41 -13.95
N PRO A 22 44.08 -8.39 -13.92
CA PRO A 22 43.84 -7.23 -13.09
C PRO A 22 42.54 -6.57 -13.55
N ALA A 23 41.59 -6.42 -12.63
CA ALA A 23 40.50 -5.49 -12.80
C ALA A 23 41.13 -4.11 -13.04
N ASP A 24 40.78 -3.47 -14.16
CA ASP A 24 41.26 -2.15 -14.50
C ASP A 24 40.73 -1.15 -13.45
N ASP A 25 41.60 -0.80 -12.50
CA ASP A 25 41.31 -0.01 -11.29
C ASP A 25 41.27 1.51 -11.58
N SER A 26 41.15 1.90 -12.86
CA SER A 26 41.16 3.30 -13.29
C SER A 26 39.77 3.95 -13.28
N ALA A 27 38.92 3.61 -12.31
CA ALA A 27 37.69 4.36 -12.12
C ALA A 27 38.02 5.67 -11.39
N PRO A 28 37.70 6.86 -11.96
CA PRO A 28 37.96 8.12 -11.29
C PRO A 28 37.21 8.17 -9.96
N ALA A 29 37.86 8.69 -8.91
CA ALA A 29 37.23 8.98 -7.63
C ALA A 29 35.90 9.73 -7.85
N LEU A 30 34.86 9.41 -7.07
CA LEU A 30 33.49 9.93 -7.27
C LEU A 30 33.42 11.44 -7.61
N PRO A 31 34.18 12.35 -6.96
CA PRO A 31 34.19 13.78 -7.33
C PRO A 31 34.62 14.04 -8.78
N ALA A 32 35.65 13.34 -9.28
CA ALA A 32 36.11 13.46 -10.65
C ALA A 32 35.08 12.90 -11.66
N ALA A 33 34.36 11.84 -11.29
CA ALA A 33 33.27 11.32 -12.12
C ALA A 33 32.09 12.31 -12.23
N LEU A 34 31.69 12.93 -11.12
CA LEU A 34 30.65 13.97 -11.11
C LEU A 34 31.08 15.19 -11.93
N GLN A 35 32.34 15.59 -11.81
CA GLN A 35 32.92 16.72 -12.56
C GLN A 35 33.01 16.45 -14.06
N ALA A 36 33.30 15.21 -14.47
CA ALA A 36 33.41 14.86 -15.89
C ALA A 36 32.05 14.72 -16.58
N HIS A 37 31.01 14.24 -15.87
CA HIS A 37 29.78 13.77 -16.51
C HIS A 37 28.49 14.46 -16.04
N CYS A 38 28.47 15.12 -14.88
CA CYS A 38 27.22 15.59 -14.27
C CYS A 38 27.14 17.12 -14.17
N ILE A 39 28.24 17.80 -13.87
CA ILE A 39 28.20 19.25 -13.59
C ILE A 39 27.84 20.11 -14.80
N LYS A 40 27.96 19.62 -16.04
CA LYS A 40 27.56 20.36 -17.25
C LYS A 40 26.08 20.79 -17.19
N CYS A 41 25.22 19.93 -16.67
CA CYS A 41 23.78 20.17 -16.52
C CYS A 41 23.40 20.56 -15.07
N HIS A 42 24.19 20.12 -14.08
CA HIS A 42 23.93 20.31 -12.66
C HIS A 42 24.95 21.26 -11.99
N GLY A 43 25.20 22.43 -12.58
CA GLY A 43 25.90 23.55 -11.92
C GLY A 43 26.67 24.48 -12.86
N GLN A 44 27.35 23.94 -13.88
CA GLN A 44 28.13 24.74 -14.84
C GLN A 44 27.21 25.65 -15.67
N GLU A 45 27.76 26.79 -16.12
CA GLU A 45 27.03 27.78 -16.92
C GLU A 45 25.72 28.28 -16.28
N LYS A 46 25.60 28.19 -14.93
CA LYS A 46 24.37 28.46 -14.16
C LYS A 46 23.18 27.54 -14.51
N ARG A 47 23.43 26.42 -15.20
CA ARG A 47 22.42 25.38 -15.43
C ARG A 47 22.29 24.55 -14.16
N VAL A 48 21.07 24.44 -13.63
CA VAL A 48 20.78 23.66 -12.43
C VAL A 48 19.57 22.79 -12.74
N GLU A 49 19.73 21.89 -13.71
CA GLU A 49 18.65 20.98 -14.11
C GLU A 49 18.20 20.13 -12.91
N GLY A 50 16.89 19.94 -12.77
CA GLY A 50 16.29 19.21 -11.64
C GLY A 50 16.62 19.80 -10.26
N GLU A 51 16.84 21.13 -10.19
CA GLU A 51 17.13 21.91 -8.97
C GLU A 51 18.34 21.39 -8.18
N THR A 52 19.26 20.69 -8.84
CA THR A 52 20.41 20.04 -8.22
C THR A 52 21.71 20.70 -8.66
N ASN A 53 22.45 21.30 -7.73
CA ASN A 53 23.76 21.91 -7.99
C ASN A 53 24.90 21.04 -7.41
N LEU A 54 25.55 20.27 -8.26
CA LEU A 54 26.64 19.36 -7.89
C LEU A 54 27.99 20.08 -7.73
N LEU A 55 28.12 21.35 -8.12
CA LEU A 55 29.34 22.13 -7.85
C LEU A 55 29.54 22.43 -6.35
N GLU A 56 28.49 22.29 -5.55
CA GLU A 56 28.56 22.42 -4.09
C GLU A 56 29.11 21.17 -3.40
N ILE A 57 29.35 20.08 -4.15
CA ILE A 57 29.89 18.83 -3.62
C ILE A 57 31.40 18.81 -3.90
N LYS A 58 32.19 19.20 -2.90
CA LYS A 58 33.66 19.29 -3.03
C LYS A 58 34.35 18.02 -2.54
N SER A 59 33.66 17.22 -1.73
CA SER A 59 34.18 16.00 -1.10
C SER A 59 33.07 14.96 -0.90
N GLY A 60 33.46 13.72 -0.60
CA GLY A 60 32.51 12.68 -0.20
C GLY A 60 31.75 13.02 1.09
N ALA A 61 32.39 13.77 2.01
CA ALA A 61 31.77 14.22 3.26
C ALA A 61 30.61 15.19 3.02
N ASP A 62 30.72 16.07 2.00
CA ASP A 62 29.63 16.99 1.62
C ASP A 62 28.39 16.24 1.15
N LEU A 63 28.59 15.10 0.47
CA LEU A 63 27.50 14.26 0.00
C LEU A 63 26.90 13.41 1.13
N GLU A 64 27.74 12.89 2.04
CA GLU A 64 27.30 12.19 3.25
C GLU A 64 26.49 13.13 4.19
N ALA A 65 26.81 14.43 4.21
CA ALA A 65 26.03 15.45 4.91
C ALA A 65 24.68 15.79 4.23
N ARG A 66 24.45 15.33 3.00
CA ARG A 66 23.24 15.57 2.20
C ARG A 66 22.58 14.25 1.79
N PRO A 67 22.06 13.47 2.76
CA PRO A 67 21.65 12.09 2.52
C PRO A 67 20.44 11.98 1.56
N GLN A 68 19.59 13.02 1.44
CA GLN A 68 18.53 13.07 0.41
C GLN A 68 19.10 13.14 -1.01
N LEU A 69 20.12 13.98 -1.22
CA LEU A 69 20.79 14.10 -2.51
C LEU A 69 21.52 12.79 -2.85
N LEU A 70 22.16 12.18 -1.86
CA LEU A 70 22.82 10.88 -2.01
C LEU A 70 21.85 9.80 -2.52
N GLU A 71 20.66 9.67 -1.92
CA GLU A 71 19.65 8.71 -2.38
C GLU A 71 19.12 9.07 -3.78
N LYS A 72 18.89 10.36 -4.08
CA LYS A 72 18.49 10.80 -5.43
C LYS A 72 19.51 10.42 -6.49
N LEU A 73 20.81 10.62 -6.23
CA LEU A 73 21.88 10.23 -7.16
C LEU A 73 21.94 8.71 -7.39
N ILE A 74 21.78 7.92 -6.32
CA ILE A 74 21.70 6.45 -6.44
C ILE A 74 20.55 6.06 -7.36
N GLN A 75 19.36 6.61 -7.11
CA GLN A 75 18.14 6.28 -7.86
C GLN A 75 18.27 6.61 -9.35
N VAL A 76 18.58 7.86 -9.71
CA VAL A 76 18.62 8.30 -11.13
C VAL A 76 19.70 7.57 -11.94
N LEU A 77 20.82 7.22 -11.31
CA LEU A 77 21.89 6.45 -11.95
C LEU A 77 21.53 4.97 -12.07
N LYS A 78 21.02 4.35 -11.00
CA LYS A 78 20.59 2.94 -11.02
C LYS A 78 19.50 2.72 -12.07
N ASN A 79 18.59 3.67 -12.18
CA ASN A 79 17.47 3.62 -13.10
C ASN A 79 17.80 4.02 -14.55
N ARG A 80 19.02 4.51 -14.81
CA ARG A 80 19.48 5.00 -16.13
C ARG A 80 18.69 6.20 -16.65
N GLU A 81 18.22 7.03 -15.73
CA GLU A 81 17.55 8.29 -16.03
C GLU A 81 18.57 9.37 -16.35
N MET A 82 19.76 9.25 -15.75
CA MET A 82 20.90 10.11 -16.03
C MET A 82 22.08 9.30 -16.61
N PRO A 83 22.81 9.86 -17.60
CA PRO A 83 22.60 11.15 -18.27
C PRO A 83 21.37 11.18 -19.19
N PRO A 84 20.83 12.36 -19.54
CA PRO A 84 19.71 12.48 -20.47
C PRO A 84 20.10 12.02 -21.89
N PRO A 85 19.14 11.75 -22.79
CA PRO A 85 19.40 11.13 -24.10
C PRO A 85 20.24 11.96 -25.06
N ASP A 86 20.21 13.29 -24.90
CA ASP A 86 20.99 14.25 -25.66
C ASP A 86 22.41 14.44 -25.10
N ALA A 87 22.71 13.84 -23.95
CA ALA A 87 24.04 13.81 -23.36
C ALA A 87 24.78 12.49 -23.66
N PRO A 88 26.13 12.50 -23.68
CA PRO A 88 26.92 11.28 -23.86
C PRO A 88 26.60 10.23 -22.78
N PRO A 89 26.33 8.97 -23.15
CA PRO A 89 25.96 7.93 -22.18
C PRO A 89 27.15 7.53 -21.31
N LEU A 90 26.87 7.23 -20.03
CA LEU A 90 27.86 6.62 -19.14
C LEU A 90 28.09 5.14 -19.49
N ALA A 91 29.36 4.74 -19.55
CA ALA A 91 29.74 3.34 -19.72
C ALA A 91 29.19 2.49 -18.55
N ALA A 92 28.80 1.25 -18.84
CA ALA A 92 28.08 0.42 -17.87
C ALA A 92 28.90 0.09 -16.61
N ASN A 93 30.19 -0.19 -16.78
CA ASN A 93 31.16 -0.40 -15.70
C ASN A 93 31.34 0.86 -14.85
N GLN A 94 31.50 2.02 -15.48
CA GLN A 94 31.67 3.30 -14.81
C GLN A 94 30.44 3.65 -13.97
N ARG A 95 29.23 3.52 -14.54
CA ARG A 95 27.99 3.75 -13.80
C ARG A 95 27.85 2.80 -12.61
N GLN A 96 28.16 1.51 -12.80
CA GLN A 96 28.11 0.52 -11.72
C GLN A 96 29.09 0.88 -10.59
N HIS A 97 30.30 1.33 -10.94
CA HIS A 97 31.29 1.77 -9.97
C HIS A 97 30.83 3.01 -9.17
N ILE A 98 30.25 4.01 -9.85
CA ILE A 98 29.66 5.20 -9.20
C ILE A 98 28.54 4.79 -8.25
N VAL A 99 27.58 4.00 -8.72
CA VAL A 99 26.44 3.53 -7.91
C VAL A 99 26.92 2.73 -6.68
N SER A 100 27.90 1.85 -6.86
CA SER A 100 28.48 1.07 -5.75
C SER A 100 29.17 1.96 -4.72
N SER A 101 29.88 3.00 -5.17
CA SER A 101 30.52 3.99 -4.29
C SER A 101 29.50 4.80 -3.48
N LEU A 102 28.41 5.23 -4.13
CA LEU A 102 27.30 5.95 -3.48
C LEU A 102 26.58 5.05 -2.47
N HIS A 103 26.33 3.78 -2.80
CA HIS A 103 25.77 2.82 -1.85
C HIS A 103 26.65 2.64 -0.61
N ALA A 104 27.98 2.56 -0.79
CA ALA A 104 28.92 2.47 0.33
C ALA A 104 28.87 3.72 1.23
N MET A 105 28.77 4.93 0.65
CA MET A 105 28.55 6.18 1.40
C MET A 105 27.24 6.13 2.19
N ARG A 106 26.14 5.71 1.55
CA ARG A 106 24.83 5.64 2.20
C ARG A 106 24.82 4.66 3.37
N GLN A 107 25.52 3.53 3.25
CA GLN A 107 25.64 2.57 4.35
C GLN A 107 26.40 3.15 5.56
N ARG A 108 27.40 4.00 5.35
CA ARG A 108 28.12 4.68 6.45
C ARG A 108 27.24 5.65 7.23
N VAL A 109 26.42 6.44 6.53
CA VAL A 109 25.54 7.42 7.19
C VAL A 109 24.26 6.80 7.75
N ARG A 110 23.88 5.59 7.33
CA ARG A 110 22.63 4.93 7.73
C ARG A 110 22.42 4.89 9.25
N ALA A 111 23.42 4.41 9.99
CA ALA A 111 23.29 4.13 11.42
C ALA A 111 23.01 5.39 12.24
N SER A 112 23.42 6.56 11.72
CA SER A 112 23.14 7.87 12.33
C SER A 112 21.83 8.51 11.83
N GLN A 113 21.20 7.99 10.77
CA GLN A 113 19.91 8.49 10.31
C GLN A 113 18.77 7.97 11.19
N PRO A 114 17.95 8.85 11.76
CA PRO A 114 16.76 8.44 12.48
C PRO A 114 15.69 7.93 11.52
N PHE A 115 14.84 7.00 11.97
CA PHE A 115 13.58 6.73 11.29
C PHE A 115 12.70 7.98 11.30
N ILE A 116 11.83 8.09 10.30
CA ILE A 116 10.80 9.14 10.30
C ILE A 116 9.91 8.91 11.53
N PRO A 117 9.70 9.94 12.39
CA PRO A 117 8.74 9.85 13.48
C PRO A 117 7.36 9.55 12.92
N THR A 118 6.71 8.48 13.41
CA THR A 118 5.31 8.20 13.09
C THR A 118 4.44 9.08 14.00
N PRO A 119 3.68 10.05 13.45
CA PRO A 119 2.75 10.83 14.26
C PRO A 119 1.72 9.94 14.96
N ILE A 120 1.12 10.45 16.05
CA ILE A 120 -0.02 9.80 16.68
C ILE A 120 -1.11 9.61 15.64
N ARG A 121 -1.55 8.37 15.44
CA ARG A 121 -2.45 7.98 14.35
C ARG A 121 -3.77 7.48 14.91
N ARG A 122 -4.90 8.03 14.44
CA ARG A 122 -6.22 7.44 14.71
C ARG A 122 -6.56 6.32 13.73
N MET A 123 -7.50 5.46 14.09
CA MET A 123 -8.14 4.56 13.14
C MET A 123 -8.92 5.36 12.08
N ASN A 124 -8.88 4.89 10.84
CA ASN A 124 -9.88 5.26 9.82
C ASN A 124 -11.16 4.43 10.01
N ARG A 125 -12.21 4.71 9.24
CA ARG A 125 -13.52 4.03 9.43
C ARG A 125 -13.47 2.52 9.18
N PHE A 126 -12.62 2.05 8.27
CA PHE A 126 -12.44 0.62 7.99
C PHE A 126 -11.81 -0.07 9.20
N GLN A 127 -10.74 0.52 9.75
CA GLN A 127 -10.07 0.02 10.95
C GLN A 127 -10.96 0.09 12.19
N TYR A 128 -11.72 1.18 12.37
CA TYR A 128 -12.64 1.33 13.50
C TYR A 128 -13.75 0.28 13.48
N ASN A 129 -14.38 0.06 12.31
CA ASN A 129 -15.37 -1.01 12.16
C ASN A 129 -14.78 -2.36 12.57
N ASN A 130 -13.64 -2.74 12.00
CA ASN A 130 -13.00 -4.03 12.28
C ASN A 130 -12.59 -4.16 13.76
N ALA A 131 -12.08 -3.09 14.35
CA ALA A 131 -11.68 -3.05 15.76
C ALA A 131 -12.88 -3.30 16.69
N VAL A 132 -14.03 -2.67 16.45
CA VAL A 132 -15.23 -2.91 17.26
C VAL A 132 -15.81 -4.31 17.02
N VAL A 133 -15.83 -4.76 15.75
CA VAL A 133 -16.26 -6.11 15.39
C VAL A 133 -15.42 -7.16 16.11
N ASP A 134 -14.10 -6.99 16.17
CA ASP A 134 -13.22 -7.93 16.86
C ASP A 134 -13.32 -7.79 18.38
N LEU A 135 -13.42 -6.57 18.91
CA LEU A 135 -13.50 -6.30 20.36
C LEU A 135 -14.76 -6.93 20.97
N LEU A 136 -15.90 -6.77 20.29
CA LEU A 136 -17.20 -7.29 20.73
C LEU A 136 -17.52 -8.67 20.13
N GLU A 137 -16.66 -9.19 19.27
CA GLU A 137 -16.85 -10.46 18.55
C GLU A 137 -18.18 -10.51 17.80
N LEU A 138 -18.44 -9.49 16.99
CA LEU A 138 -19.66 -9.36 16.20
C LEU A 138 -19.64 -10.31 14.99
N ASP A 139 -20.82 -10.77 14.58
CA ASP A 139 -21.00 -11.61 13.38
C ASP A 139 -21.17 -10.79 12.08
N ARG A 140 -21.05 -9.45 12.16
CA ARG A 140 -21.26 -8.53 11.04
C ARG A 140 -20.60 -7.17 11.24
N ASP A 141 -20.48 -6.41 10.16
CA ASP A 141 -20.05 -5.01 10.18
C ASP A 141 -21.08 -4.10 10.89
N LEU A 142 -20.58 -3.00 11.46
CA LEU A 142 -21.38 -1.96 12.11
C LEU A 142 -22.11 -1.06 11.11
N PHE A 143 -21.52 -0.85 9.94
CA PHE A 143 -22.03 0.04 8.90
C PHE A 143 -21.50 -0.39 7.53
N ARG A 144 -22.09 0.18 6.47
CA ARG A 144 -21.63 -0.02 5.10
C ARG A 144 -20.19 0.48 4.92
N LEU A 145 -19.30 -0.39 4.44
CA LEU A 145 -17.91 -0.06 4.10
C LEU A 145 -17.73 0.01 2.59
N ASN A 146 -17.81 1.20 1.98
CA ASN A 146 -17.70 1.36 0.53
C ASN A 146 -16.29 1.03 0.01
N GLU A 147 -15.30 1.07 0.89
CA GLU A 147 -13.90 0.74 0.67
C GLU A 147 -13.70 -0.77 0.41
N ARG A 148 -14.59 -1.62 0.93
CA ARG A 148 -14.59 -3.07 0.66
C ARG A 148 -15.27 -3.36 -0.68
N LEU A 149 -14.53 -3.19 -1.77
CA LEU A 149 -15.06 -3.29 -3.14
C LEU A 149 -15.58 -4.68 -3.50
N LEU A 150 -14.88 -5.74 -3.08
CA LEU A 150 -15.24 -7.13 -3.34
C LEU A 150 -16.07 -7.71 -2.17
N ARG A 151 -17.18 -8.37 -2.49
CA ARG A 151 -17.93 -9.21 -1.55
C ARG A 151 -17.82 -10.66 -1.94
N ARG A 152 -17.30 -11.46 -1.02
CA ARG A 152 -17.23 -12.92 -1.13
C ARG A 152 -18.61 -13.47 -0.79
N ARG A 153 -19.21 -14.24 -1.69
CA ARG A 153 -20.53 -14.87 -1.49
C ARG A 153 -20.43 -16.34 -1.09
N ASP A 154 -19.28 -16.95 -1.37
CA ASP A 154 -18.88 -18.25 -0.85
C ASP A 154 -17.77 -18.06 0.19
N ASP A 155 -17.58 -19.04 1.07
CA ASP A 155 -16.49 -19.07 2.05
C ASP A 155 -15.17 -19.59 1.43
N TYR A 156 -14.78 -19.00 0.30
CA TYR A 156 -13.61 -19.44 -0.47
C TYR A 156 -12.28 -18.89 0.06
N PHE A 157 -12.30 -17.80 0.82
CA PHE A 157 -11.08 -17.16 1.31
C PHE A 157 -10.56 -17.92 2.53
N GLN A 158 -9.84 -19.02 2.28
CA GLN A 158 -9.28 -19.90 3.29
C GLN A 158 -7.76 -19.90 3.19
N PRO A 159 -7.06 -18.86 3.69
CA PRO A 159 -5.62 -18.71 3.51
C PRO A 159 -4.80 -19.87 4.08
N ALA A 160 -5.29 -20.56 5.11
CA ALA A 160 -4.67 -21.76 5.67
C ALA A 160 -4.68 -22.97 4.71
N SER A 161 -5.59 -23.03 3.74
CA SER A 161 -5.62 -24.11 2.75
C SER A 161 -4.49 -24.02 1.73
N GLY A 162 -3.91 -22.83 1.55
CA GLY A 162 -2.91 -22.54 0.54
C GLY A 162 -3.42 -22.62 -0.91
N LYS A 163 -4.74 -22.68 -1.13
CA LYS A 163 -5.33 -22.89 -2.46
C LYS A 163 -6.63 -22.14 -2.67
N MET A 164 -6.75 -21.44 -3.79
CA MET A 164 -8.01 -20.87 -4.25
C MET A 164 -8.84 -21.93 -4.99
N PRO A 165 -10.17 -21.97 -4.82
CA PRO A 165 -11.05 -22.78 -5.66
C PRO A 165 -10.95 -22.38 -7.14
N ALA A 166 -11.30 -23.29 -8.05
CA ALA A 166 -11.28 -22.98 -9.49
C ALA A 166 -12.42 -22.04 -9.94
N GLU A 167 -13.48 -21.93 -9.14
CA GLU A 167 -14.64 -21.08 -9.37
C GLU A 167 -15.07 -20.45 -8.04
N VAL A 168 -15.43 -19.16 -8.07
CA VAL A 168 -15.89 -18.41 -6.90
C VAL A 168 -17.07 -17.51 -7.26
N LYS A 169 -17.98 -17.29 -6.31
CA LYS A 169 -19.05 -16.30 -6.44
C LYS A 169 -18.69 -15.04 -5.67
N VAL A 170 -18.70 -13.93 -6.40
CA VAL A 170 -18.42 -12.61 -5.85
C VAL A 170 -19.45 -11.59 -6.31
N SER A 171 -19.56 -10.50 -5.56
CA SER A 171 -20.37 -9.35 -5.95
C SER A 171 -19.58 -8.07 -5.73
N SER A 172 -19.92 -7.04 -6.50
CA SER A 172 -19.30 -5.72 -6.37
C SER A 172 -20.16 -4.84 -5.46
N ARG A 173 -19.55 -4.32 -4.39
CA ARG A 173 -20.28 -3.56 -3.36
C ARG A 173 -20.95 -2.27 -3.87
N PRO A 174 -20.37 -1.51 -4.83
CA PRO A 174 -21.08 -0.38 -5.44
C PRO A 174 -22.37 -0.73 -6.19
N LEU A 175 -22.49 -1.97 -6.72
CA LEU A 175 -23.71 -2.43 -7.42
C LEU A 175 -24.74 -3.05 -6.49
N SER A 176 -24.30 -3.60 -5.36
CA SER A 176 -25.21 -4.17 -4.40
C SER A 176 -26.02 -3.04 -3.74
N LYS A 177 -27.23 -2.79 -4.24
CA LYS A 177 -28.35 -2.45 -3.34
C LYS A 177 -28.50 -3.61 -2.34
N ASP A 178 -29.14 -3.42 -1.19
CA ASP A 178 -29.42 -4.46 -0.19
C ASP A 178 -30.28 -5.60 -0.77
N ILE A 179 -29.72 -6.38 -1.72
CA ILE A 179 -30.44 -7.28 -2.62
C ILE A 179 -30.83 -8.57 -1.93
N ASP A 180 -30.18 -8.91 -0.82
CA ASP A 180 -30.53 -10.13 -0.14
C ASP A 180 -31.88 -10.00 0.57
N ASN A 181 -32.44 -8.80 0.77
CA ASN A 181 -33.70 -8.55 1.50
C ASN A 181 -33.79 -9.25 2.88
N GLN A 182 -32.66 -9.79 3.35
CA GLN A 182 -32.55 -10.65 4.53
C GLN A 182 -31.80 -9.92 5.64
N ARG A 183 -31.12 -8.81 5.34
CA ARG A 183 -30.44 -7.99 6.35
C ARG A 183 -30.06 -6.60 5.84
N PRO A 184 -30.43 -5.48 6.49
CA PRO A 184 -29.89 -4.16 6.19
C PRO A 184 -28.38 -4.15 6.43
N GLU A 185 -27.56 -3.46 5.62
CA GLU A 185 -26.12 -3.35 5.91
C GLU A 185 -25.82 -2.57 7.20
N GLY A 186 -25.04 -3.16 8.10
CA GLY A 186 -24.71 -2.52 9.39
C GLY A 186 -25.79 -2.63 10.47
N PHE A 187 -25.54 -2.00 11.61
CA PHE A 187 -26.49 -1.89 12.71
C PHE A 187 -27.47 -0.74 12.45
N ARG A 188 -28.75 -0.95 12.79
CA ARG A 188 -29.80 0.07 12.71
C ARG A 188 -29.43 1.27 13.59
N GLY A 189 -29.54 2.47 13.02
CA GLY A 189 -29.23 3.74 13.70
C GLY A 189 -27.74 4.05 13.83
N VAL A 190 -26.85 3.19 13.31
CA VAL A 190 -25.39 3.39 13.39
C VAL A 190 -24.88 3.92 12.06
N ALA A 191 -24.44 5.17 12.06
CA ALA A 191 -23.86 5.83 10.90
C ALA A 191 -22.36 6.04 11.09
N ALA A 192 -21.57 5.66 10.09
CA ALA A 192 -20.14 5.89 10.09
C ALA A 192 -19.80 7.37 9.96
N PHE A 193 -18.63 7.75 10.46
CA PHE A 193 -18.02 9.03 10.13
C PHE A 193 -17.51 9.07 8.67
N PRO A 194 -17.25 10.27 8.09
CA PRO A 194 -16.80 10.41 6.72
C PRO A 194 -15.57 9.55 6.38
N GLN A 195 -15.51 9.06 5.15
CA GLN A 195 -14.35 8.30 4.66
C GLN A 195 -13.13 9.22 4.54
N ASP A 196 -11.99 8.72 5.02
CA ASP A 196 -10.70 9.38 4.89
C ASP A 196 -10.19 9.31 3.44
N LYS A 197 -9.60 10.40 2.96
CA LYS A 197 -8.92 10.39 1.66
C LYS A 197 -7.58 9.66 1.79
N ARG A 198 -7.23 8.92 0.76
CA ARG A 198 -5.88 8.36 0.58
C ARG A 198 -4.85 9.50 0.53
N ALA A 199 -3.69 9.31 1.14
CA ALA A 199 -2.53 10.16 0.91
C ALA A 199 -2.17 10.18 -0.59
N GLU A 200 -1.64 11.29 -1.07
CA GLU A 200 -1.16 11.37 -2.46
C GLU A 200 -0.06 10.31 -2.67
N HIS A 201 -0.26 9.42 -3.65
CA HIS A 201 0.58 8.23 -3.88
C HIS A 201 0.75 7.26 -2.69
N GLY A 202 0.06 7.45 -1.57
CA GLY A 202 0.13 6.60 -0.38
C GLY A 202 -1.16 5.85 -0.11
N PHE A 203 -1.45 5.65 1.18
CA PHE A 203 -2.59 4.89 1.69
C PHE A 203 -3.41 5.72 2.69
N ASP A 204 -4.66 5.36 2.91
CA ASP A 204 -5.60 6.01 3.85
C ASP A 204 -5.28 5.70 5.33
N ASN A 205 -4.29 4.84 5.57
CA ASN A 205 -3.81 4.48 6.89
C ASN A 205 -2.61 5.34 7.32
N ARG A 206 -2.26 6.37 6.53
CA ARG A 206 -1.16 7.31 6.75
C ARG A 206 -1.43 8.28 7.90
N ALA A 207 -0.54 8.28 8.89
CA ALA A 207 -0.72 9.05 10.13
C ALA A 207 -0.84 10.57 9.92
N ASP A 208 -0.06 11.15 9.02
CA ASP A 208 -0.03 12.57 8.70
C ASP A 208 -1.25 13.07 7.91
N HIS A 209 -2.06 12.16 7.35
CA HIS A 209 -3.31 12.50 6.66
C HIS A 209 -4.56 12.29 7.52
N LEU A 210 -4.43 11.62 8.67
CA LEU A 210 -5.55 11.27 9.56
C LEU A 210 -5.79 12.32 10.64
N THR A 211 -6.07 13.55 10.20
CA THR A 211 -6.43 14.66 11.10
C THR A 211 -7.79 14.43 11.77
N LEU A 212 -8.01 15.08 12.92
CA LEU A 212 -9.27 15.01 13.67
C LEU A 212 -9.84 16.42 13.83
N SER A 213 -10.80 16.80 12.97
CA SER A 213 -11.54 18.05 13.12
C SER A 213 -12.56 17.94 14.26
N PRO A 214 -13.04 19.07 14.83
CA PRO A 214 -14.10 19.05 15.85
C PRO A 214 -15.36 18.29 15.41
N LEU A 215 -15.78 18.47 14.16
CA LEU A 215 -16.94 17.75 13.58
C LEU A 215 -16.72 16.24 13.50
N LEU A 216 -15.49 15.82 13.18
CA LEU A 216 -15.15 14.40 13.13
C LEU A 216 -15.10 13.79 14.54
N MET A 217 -14.62 14.54 15.54
CA MET A 217 -14.65 14.14 16.94
C MET A 217 -16.09 13.97 17.46
N GLU A 218 -16.98 14.92 17.17
CA GLU A 218 -18.40 14.80 17.50
C GLU A 218 -19.05 13.57 16.85
N SER A 219 -18.77 13.36 15.56
CA SER A 219 -19.26 12.19 14.82
C SER A 219 -18.78 10.87 15.44
N PHE A 220 -17.53 10.83 15.91
CA PHE A 220 -16.94 9.68 16.57
C PHE A 220 -17.59 9.38 17.94
N LEU A 221 -17.78 10.40 18.77
CA LEU A 221 -18.46 10.23 20.08
C LEU A 221 -19.90 9.78 19.91
N ARG A 222 -20.61 10.34 18.91
CA ARG A 222 -21.96 9.90 18.57
C ARG A 222 -21.99 8.47 18.04
N LEU A 223 -20.99 8.08 17.24
CA LEU A 223 -20.86 6.71 16.75
C LEU A 223 -20.70 5.72 17.92
N SER A 224 -19.87 6.02 18.91
CA SER A 224 -19.66 5.10 20.04
C SER A 224 -20.94 4.87 20.86
N GLN A 225 -21.77 5.91 21.03
CA GLN A 225 -23.07 5.83 21.71
C GLN A 225 -24.09 5.03 20.88
N THR A 226 -24.25 5.37 19.60
CA THR A 226 -25.24 4.71 18.73
C THR A 226 -24.96 3.22 18.54
N ILE A 227 -23.69 2.77 18.58
CA ILE A 227 -23.34 1.34 18.54
C ILE A 227 -23.96 0.59 19.73
N VAL A 228 -23.80 1.11 20.95
CA VAL A 228 -24.27 0.43 22.16
C VAL A 228 -25.75 0.63 22.44
N GLU A 229 -26.36 1.65 21.86
CA GLU A 229 -27.81 1.89 21.91
C GLU A 229 -28.59 1.11 20.83
N SER A 230 -27.90 0.63 19.78
CA SER A 230 -28.55 -0.12 18.72
C SER A 230 -29.16 -1.43 19.22
N ALA A 231 -30.40 -1.69 18.79
CA ALA A 231 -31.10 -2.95 19.04
C ALA A 231 -30.40 -4.15 18.37
N ASP A 232 -29.50 -3.91 17.40
CA ASP A 232 -28.74 -4.97 16.73
C ASP A 232 -27.53 -5.42 17.57
N LEU A 233 -27.10 -4.66 18.58
CA LEU A 233 -26.19 -5.14 19.61
C LEU A 233 -26.98 -6.00 20.61
N ASN A 234 -27.04 -7.30 20.35
CA ASN A 234 -27.78 -8.28 21.16
C ASN A 234 -27.08 -9.65 21.19
N ALA A 235 -27.61 -10.56 22.02
CA ALA A 235 -27.04 -11.89 22.23
C ALA A 235 -26.95 -12.76 20.97
N LYS A 236 -27.68 -12.48 19.89
CA LYS A 236 -27.56 -13.24 18.64
C LYS A 236 -26.35 -12.82 17.82
N GLU A 237 -26.03 -11.53 17.83
CA GLU A 237 -25.02 -10.92 16.95
C GLU A 237 -23.65 -10.73 17.60
N CYS A 238 -23.61 -10.75 18.93
CA CYS A 238 -22.41 -10.53 19.72
C CYS A 238 -21.99 -11.85 20.37
N ARG A 239 -20.93 -12.49 19.87
CA ARG A 239 -20.46 -13.78 20.42
C ARG A 239 -19.89 -13.64 21.82
N SER A 240 -19.44 -12.44 22.20
CA SER A 240 -18.98 -12.12 23.54
C SER A 240 -20.09 -11.70 24.51
N TRP A 241 -21.37 -11.81 24.12
CA TRP A 241 -22.50 -11.28 24.89
C TRP A 241 -22.51 -11.72 26.35
N ASP A 242 -22.36 -13.01 26.61
CA ASP A 242 -22.39 -13.54 27.98
C ASP A 242 -21.17 -13.14 28.81
N ARG A 243 -20.04 -12.90 28.14
CA ARG A 243 -18.80 -12.42 28.75
C ARG A 243 -18.81 -10.91 29.00
N LEU A 244 -19.65 -10.14 28.32
CA LEU A 244 -19.67 -8.68 28.44
C LEU A 244 -20.97 -8.15 29.05
N PHE A 245 -22.12 -8.49 28.50
CA PHE A 245 -23.39 -7.81 28.76
C PHE A 245 -24.37 -8.59 29.65
N ALA A 246 -24.36 -9.93 29.60
CA ALA A 246 -25.30 -10.73 30.38
C ALA A 246 -25.00 -10.64 31.89
N PRO A 247 -26.04 -10.55 32.76
CA PRO A 247 -25.83 -10.59 34.21
C PRO A 247 -25.12 -11.87 34.68
N PRO A 248 -24.29 -11.80 35.73
CA PRO A 248 -23.59 -12.99 36.24
C PRO A 248 -24.59 -14.07 36.66
N GLY A 249 -24.32 -15.32 36.25
CA GLY A 249 -25.20 -16.46 36.51
C GLY A 249 -26.48 -16.53 35.65
N LYS A 250 -26.67 -15.61 34.70
CA LYS A 250 -27.81 -15.58 33.77
C LYS A 250 -27.34 -15.45 32.31
N PRO A 251 -26.64 -16.46 31.76
CA PRO A 251 -26.19 -16.42 30.37
C PRO A 251 -27.38 -16.40 29.42
N ALA A 252 -27.28 -15.63 28.34
CA ALA A 252 -28.28 -15.54 27.28
C ALA A 252 -28.11 -16.65 26.24
N ARG A 253 -26.91 -17.23 26.10
CA ARG A 253 -26.66 -18.44 25.29
C ARG A 253 -26.52 -19.66 26.21
N ALA A 254 -26.84 -20.85 25.70
CA ALA A 254 -26.62 -22.08 26.45
C ALA A 254 -25.12 -22.18 26.83
N PRO A 255 -24.78 -22.53 28.09
CA PRO A 255 -23.39 -22.61 28.50
C PRO A 255 -22.65 -23.62 27.60
N ALA A 256 -21.49 -23.21 27.08
CA ALA A 256 -20.55 -24.17 26.52
C ALA A 256 -20.23 -25.22 27.61
N GLU A 257 -20.33 -26.50 27.26
CA GLU A 257 -20.26 -27.63 28.21
C GLU A 257 -19.09 -27.45 29.20
N GLY A 258 -19.41 -27.47 30.51
CA GLY A 258 -18.40 -27.64 31.58
C GLY A 258 -18.13 -26.48 32.55
N HIS A 259 -18.80 -25.32 32.46
CA HIS A 259 -18.55 -24.21 33.40
C HIS A 259 -19.71 -24.00 34.39
N SER A 260 -19.52 -24.45 35.63
CA SER A 260 -20.36 -24.09 36.78
C SER A 260 -20.17 -22.61 37.11
N ALA A 261 -21.23 -21.81 37.01
CA ALA A 261 -21.19 -20.39 37.34
C ALA A 261 -21.07 -20.20 38.87
N ALA A 262 -19.86 -19.91 39.34
CA ALA A 262 -19.66 -19.45 40.71
C ALA A 262 -20.51 -18.19 40.97
N LYS A 263 -21.14 -18.11 42.16
CA LYS A 263 -21.84 -16.90 42.63
C LYS A 263 -20.83 -15.76 42.81
N THR A 264 -20.60 -15.02 41.74
CA THR A 264 -19.74 -13.82 41.72
C THR A 264 -20.64 -12.61 41.91
N SER A 265 -20.23 -11.63 42.71
CA SER A 265 -20.99 -10.39 42.84
C SER A 265 -21.04 -9.64 41.50
N GLU A 266 -22.05 -8.80 41.28
CA GLU A 266 -22.13 -8.02 40.04
C GLU A 266 -20.91 -7.13 39.84
N ILE A 267 -20.37 -6.54 40.91
CA ILE A 267 -19.23 -5.64 40.80
C ILE A 267 -17.92 -6.39 40.52
N ASP A 268 -17.71 -7.56 41.11
CA ASP A 268 -16.54 -8.40 40.82
C ASP A 268 -16.59 -8.88 39.36
N ALA A 269 -17.78 -9.20 38.85
CA ALA A 269 -17.99 -9.53 37.45
C ALA A 269 -17.66 -8.32 36.54
N VAL A 270 -18.13 -7.12 36.88
CA VAL A 270 -17.78 -5.88 36.15
C VAL A 270 -16.27 -5.68 36.10
N GLN A 271 -15.59 -5.72 37.25
CA GLN A 271 -14.15 -5.48 37.33
C GLN A 271 -13.35 -6.49 36.48
N SER A 272 -13.70 -7.78 36.57
CA SER A 272 -13.05 -8.84 35.78
C SER A 272 -13.26 -8.63 34.27
N ARG A 273 -14.50 -8.35 33.85
CA ARG A 273 -14.84 -8.12 32.43
C ARG A 273 -14.18 -6.86 31.89
N LEU A 274 -14.15 -5.78 32.66
CA LEU A 274 -13.47 -4.54 32.31
C LEU A 274 -11.97 -4.72 32.17
N SER A 275 -11.33 -5.51 33.02
CA SER A 275 -9.90 -5.80 32.90
C SER A 275 -9.57 -6.39 31.52
N SER A 276 -10.31 -7.44 31.11
CA SER A 276 -10.15 -8.06 29.79
C SER A 276 -10.49 -7.11 28.65
N LEU A 277 -11.60 -6.37 28.76
CA LEU A 277 -12.05 -5.43 27.73
C LEU A 277 -11.06 -4.28 27.52
N LEU A 278 -10.59 -3.64 28.59
CA LEU A 278 -9.66 -2.51 28.55
C LEU A 278 -8.31 -2.93 27.98
N ARG A 279 -7.82 -4.13 28.33
CA ARG A 279 -6.58 -4.69 27.78
C ARG A 279 -6.64 -4.81 26.26
N ARG A 280 -7.74 -5.36 25.72
CA ARG A 280 -7.95 -5.50 24.28
C ARG A 280 -8.20 -4.15 23.59
N ALA A 281 -9.07 -3.33 24.17
CA ALA A 281 -9.47 -2.03 23.62
C ALA A 281 -8.27 -1.07 23.52
N PHE A 282 -7.46 -0.96 24.58
CA PHE A 282 -6.36 0.00 24.63
C PHE A 282 -5.00 -0.61 24.27
N ARG A 283 -4.96 -1.93 24.04
CA ARG A 283 -3.81 -2.65 23.46
C ARG A 283 -2.54 -2.48 24.30
N ARG A 284 -2.70 -2.45 25.63
CA ARG A 284 -1.65 -2.18 26.61
C ARG A 284 -2.01 -2.81 27.97
N PRO A 285 -1.06 -2.90 28.92
CA PRO A 285 -1.38 -3.28 30.29
C PRO A 285 -2.49 -2.39 30.87
N VAL A 286 -3.42 -3.00 31.60
CA VAL A 286 -4.53 -2.27 32.22
C VAL A 286 -3.97 -1.38 33.34
N ASP A 287 -4.25 -0.08 33.25
CA ASP A 287 -3.96 0.86 34.34
C ASP A 287 -4.92 0.55 35.52
N PRO A 288 -4.40 0.13 36.69
CA PRO A 288 -5.23 -0.18 37.86
C PRO A 288 -6.10 0.99 38.30
N GLY A 289 -5.59 2.23 38.20
CA GLY A 289 -6.32 3.42 38.57
C GLY A 289 -7.48 3.71 37.61
N LEU A 290 -7.28 3.47 36.31
CA LEU A 290 -8.35 3.58 35.31
C LEU A 290 -9.42 2.51 35.51
N LEU A 291 -9.01 1.26 35.72
CA LEU A 291 -9.92 0.15 36.02
C LEU A 291 -10.79 0.48 37.24
N GLN A 292 -10.17 0.96 38.32
CA GLN A 292 -10.88 1.33 39.54
C GLN A 292 -11.91 2.44 39.30
N ARG A 293 -11.59 3.47 38.51
CA ARG A 293 -12.53 4.54 38.16
C ARG A 293 -13.77 4.00 37.41
N PHE A 294 -13.57 3.11 36.45
CA PHE A 294 -14.69 2.49 35.73
C PHE A 294 -15.52 1.59 36.64
N THR A 295 -14.89 0.77 37.49
CA THR A 295 -15.59 -0.07 38.46
C THR A 295 -16.41 0.77 39.44
N GLN A 296 -15.86 1.86 39.98
CA GLN A 296 -16.60 2.78 40.87
C GLN A 296 -17.77 3.47 40.16
N PHE A 297 -17.61 3.85 38.90
CA PHE A 297 -18.72 4.37 38.10
C PHE A 297 -19.82 3.31 37.95
N ALA A 298 -19.46 2.08 37.63
CA ALA A 298 -20.40 0.97 37.51
C ALA A 298 -21.15 0.69 38.81
N GLN A 299 -20.44 0.67 39.95
CA GLN A 299 -21.03 0.47 41.27
C GLN A 299 -22.13 1.52 41.53
N ARG A 300 -21.85 2.80 41.28
CA ARG A 300 -22.85 3.88 41.44
C ARG A 300 -24.08 3.69 40.55
N GLN A 301 -23.90 3.22 39.32
CA GLN A 301 -25.03 2.94 38.42
C GLN A 301 -25.89 1.78 38.92
N LEU A 302 -25.26 0.70 39.40
CA LEU A 302 -25.95 -0.46 39.97
C LEU A 302 -26.68 -0.09 41.28
N ASP A 303 -26.05 0.67 42.17
CA ASP A 303 -26.64 1.17 43.42
C ASP A 303 -27.85 2.07 43.15
N ALA A 304 -27.82 2.83 42.05
CA ALA A 304 -28.94 3.65 41.58
C ALA A 304 -30.05 2.83 40.89
N GLY A 305 -29.93 1.50 40.82
CA GLY A 305 -30.93 0.60 40.23
C GLY A 305 -30.83 0.44 38.71
N THR A 306 -29.74 0.88 38.07
CA THR A 306 -29.52 0.66 36.63
C THR A 306 -29.28 -0.84 36.38
N PRO A 307 -29.98 -1.49 35.44
CA PRO A 307 -29.74 -2.89 35.12
C PRO A 307 -28.29 -3.17 34.73
N PHE A 308 -27.79 -4.35 35.09
CA PHE A 308 -26.41 -4.77 34.78
C PHE A 308 -26.05 -4.60 33.30
N GLU A 309 -26.91 -5.08 32.39
CA GLU A 309 -26.69 -4.96 30.94
C GLU A 309 -26.53 -3.49 30.53
N GLN A 310 -27.41 -2.62 31.01
CA GLN A 310 -27.39 -1.19 30.68
C GLN A 310 -26.14 -0.50 31.25
N THR A 311 -25.69 -0.92 32.42
CA THR A 311 -24.42 -0.47 33.01
C THR A 311 -23.23 -0.88 32.12
N MET A 312 -23.19 -2.13 31.67
CA MET A 312 -22.14 -2.62 30.76
C MET A 312 -22.19 -1.94 29.38
N ARG A 313 -23.38 -1.69 28.81
CA ARG A 313 -23.54 -0.90 27.58
C ARG A 313 -22.95 0.50 27.72
N THR A 314 -23.25 1.18 28.82
CA THR A 314 -22.70 2.52 29.12
C THR A 314 -21.16 2.49 29.19
N LEU A 315 -20.60 1.51 29.91
CA LEU A 315 -19.15 1.34 30.03
C LEU A 315 -18.48 1.07 28.68
N VAL A 316 -19.04 0.17 27.87
CA VAL A 316 -18.53 -0.13 26.52
C VAL A 316 -18.61 1.10 25.62
N GLY A 317 -19.73 1.82 25.61
CA GLY A 317 -19.89 3.03 24.81
C GLY A 317 -18.88 4.13 25.17
N ALA A 318 -18.58 4.27 26.47
CA ALA A 318 -17.52 5.15 26.94
C ALA A 318 -16.14 4.71 26.44
N ILE A 319 -15.78 3.43 26.56
CA ILE A 319 -14.50 2.89 26.09
C ILE A 319 -14.33 3.08 24.58
N LEU A 320 -15.37 2.80 23.79
CA LEU A 320 -15.38 2.97 22.33
C LEU A 320 -15.24 4.44 21.90
N GLY A 321 -15.60 5.39 22.77
CA GLY A 321 -15.48 6.83 22.57
C GLY A 321 -14.20 7.44 23.17
N MET A 322 -13.30 6.64 23.74
CA MET A 322 -12.05 7.15 24.32
C MET A 322 -10.94 7.32 23.27
N PRO A 323 -10.06 8.33 23.41
CA PRO A 323 -8.86 8.47 22.59
C PRO A 323 -7.98 7.21 22.61
N ASP A 324 -7.87 6.55 23.76
CA ASP A 324 -7.10 5.30 23.90
C ASP A 324 -7.62 4.15 23.04
N PHE A 325 -8.90 4.14 22.67
CA PHE A 325 -9.45 3.17 21.71
C PHE A 325 -9.22 3.61 20.27
N LEU A 326 -9.44 4.89 19.97
CA LEU A 326 -9.34 5.44 18.61
C LEU A 326 -7.90 5.54 18.09
N TYR A 327 -6.94 5.88 18.96
CA TYR A 327 -5.57 6.19 18.58
C TYR A 327 -4.60 5.02 18.83
N PHE A 328 -3.62 4.90 17.95
CA PHE A 328 -2.42 4.10 18.14
C PHE A 328 -1.33 5.00 18.70
N TYR A 329 -0.86 4.66 19.90
CA TYR A 329 0.22 5.34 20.57
C TYR A 329 1.49 4.51 20.45
N GLU A 330 2.53 5.11 19.89
CA GLU A 330 3.89 4.66 20.12
C GLU A 330 4.44 5.51 21.26
N SER A 331 4.46 4.92 22.45
CA SER A 331 4.85 5.60 23.68
C SER A 331 6.27 6.16 23.56
N GLY A 332 6.43 7.48 23.77
CA GLY A 332 7.71 8.17 23.62
C GLY A 332 8.65 8.05 24.83
N LYS A 333 8.21 7.41 25.92
CA LYS A 333 8.97 7.30 27.17
C LYS A 333 8.61 6.04 27.92
N ASP A 334 9.36 4.96 27.68
CA ASP A 334 9.57 4.01 28.76
C ASP A 334 10.63 4.64 29.69
N GLN A 335 10.19 5.28 30.78
CA GLN A 335 11.08 6.04 31.67
C GLN A 335 12.20 5.18 32.30
N LYS A 336 12.11 3.85 32.18
CA LYS A 336 13.06 2.89 32.75
C LYS A 336 14.24 2.56 31.84
N THR A 337 14.18 2.89 30.54
CA THR A 337 15.24 2.51 29.59
C THR A 337 15.98 3.77 29.12
N PRO A 338 17.29 3.92 29.40
CA PRO A 338 18.08 5.02 28.86
C PRO A 338 17.95 5.06 27.34
N VAL A 339 17.57 6.21 26.78
CA VAL A 339 17.49 6.41 25.34
C VAL A 339 18.91 6.49 24.78
N THR A 340 19.43 5.37 24.30
CA THR A 340 20.78 5.30 23.69
C THR A 340 20.78 5.74 22.23
N ASN A 341 19.63 5.63 21.53
CA ASN A 341 19.46 6.09 20.15
C ASN A 341 18.00 6.55 19.90
N PRO A 342 17.66 7.84 20.09
CA PRO A 342 16.28 8.33 19.98
C PRO A 342 15.67 8.18 18.58
N GLY A 343 16.49 8.01 17.55
CA GLY A 343 16.03 7.84 16.17
C GLY A 343 15.68 6.40 15.78
N ARG A 344 16.08 5.40 16.58
CA ARG A 344 15.99 3.97 16.25
C ARG A 344 15.73 3.13 17.50
N GLN A 345 14.71 3.48 18.27
CA GLN A 345 14.35 2.72 19.47
C GLN A 345 13.54 1.48 19.10
N PRO A 346 13.78 0.31 19.71
CA PRO A 346 12.89 -0.83 19.55
C PRO A 346 11.47 -0.49 20.00
N VAL A 347 10.47 -0.98 19.28
CA VAL A 347 9.09 -0.94 19.79
C VAL A 347 8.94 -1.87 21.00
N THR A 348 7.99 -1.55 21.87
CA THR A 348 7.58 -2.47 22.95
C THR A 348 6.81 -3.65 22.38
N ASP A 349 6.69 -4.75 23.14
CA ASP A 349 5.94 -5.91 22.65
C ASP A 349 4.44 -5.61 22.43
N PHE A 350 3.82 -4.69 23.19
CA PHE A 350 2.44 -4.25 22.95
C PHE A 350 2.30 -3.40 21.68
N GLU A 351 3.27 -2.51 21.42
CA GLU A 351 3.31 -1.75 20.18
C GLU A 351 3.52 -2.67 18.97
N LEU A 352 4.37 -3.70 19.10
CA LEU A 352 4.57 -4.70 18.06
C LEU A 352 3.28 -5.49 17.79
N ALA A 353 2.57 -5.93 18.84
CA ALA A 353 1.28 -6.58 18.71
C ALA A 353 0.29 -5.70 17.93
N ALA A 354 0.20 -4.41 18.28
CA ALA A 354 -0.65 -3.44 17.59
C ALA A 354 -0.25 -3.26 16.12
N ARG A 355 1.05 -3.10 15.82
CA ARG A 355 1.56 -2.98 14.44
C ARG A 355 1.20 -4.20 13.59
N LEU A 356 1.40 -5.41 14.12
CA LEU A 356 1.05 -6.67 13.44
C LEU A 356 -0.46 -6.76 13.15
N ALA A 357 -1.31 -6.46 14.13
CA ALA A 357 -2.76 -6.51 13.95
C ALA A 357 -3.28 -5.46 12.97
N GLN A 358 -2.66 -4.28 12.95
CA GLN A 358 -2.96 -3.24 11.97
C GLN A 358 -2.55 -3.65 10.56
N PHE A 359 -1.36 -4.23 10.40
CA PHE A 359 -0.86 -4.63 9.11
C PHE A 359 -1.66 -5.79 8.50
N PHE A 360 -1.85 -6.88 9.25
CA PHE A 360 -2.46 -8.09 8.70
C PHE A 360 -3.99 -8.11 8.80
N TRP A 361 -4.58 -7.49 9.83
CA TRP A 361 -6.02 -7.58 10.09
C TRP A 361 -6.75 -6.24 10.04
N SER A 362 -6.05 -5.12 9.82
CA SER A 362 -6.62 -3.77 9.91
C SER A 362 -7.49 -3.59 11.16
N SER A 363 -7.02 -4.11 12.31
CA SER A 363 -7.81 -4.23 13.55
C SER A 363 -6.92 -4.30 14.81
N ILE A 364 -7.53 -4.50 15.98
CA ILE A 364 -6.83 -4.68 17.25
C ILE A 364 -6.21 -6.09 17.37
N PRO A 365 -5.14 -6.25 18.19
CA PRO A 365 -4.58 -7.56 18.55
C PRO A 365 -5.60 -8.47 19.22
N ASP A 366 -5.42 -9.78 19.02
CA ASP A 366 -6.12 -10.81 19.79
C ASP A 366 -5.38 -11.18 21.07
N ASP A 367 -6.05 -11.96 21.93
CA ASP A 367 -5.51 -12.33 23.25
C ASP A 367 -4.18 -13.10 23.17
N PRO A 368 -3.97 -14.07 22.26
CA PRO A 368 -2.66 -14.72 22.12
C PRO A 368 -1.51 -13.74 21.87
N LEU A 369 -1.74 -12.72 21.05
CA LEU A 369 -0.71 -11.72 20.74
C LEU A 369 -0.47 -10.79 21.95
N LEU A 370 -1.53 -10.39 22.64
CA LEU A 370 -1.43 -9.57 23.86
C LEU A 370 -0.80 -10.33 25.03
N ASP A 371 -0.99 -11.65 25.13
CA ASP A 371 -0.39 -12.51 26.16
C ASP A 371 1.10 -12.68 25.93
N LEU A 372 1.53 -12.93 24.70
CA LEU A 372 2.94 -12.92 24.34
C LEU A 372 3.59 -11.54 24.59
N ALA A 373 2.84 -10.46 24.35
CA ALA A 373 3.32 -9.12 24.63
C ALA A 373 3.47 -8.84 26.13
N ALA A 374 2.48 -9.22 26.94
CA ALA A 374 2.55 -9.10 28.39
C ALA A 374 3.70 -9.92 28.99
N ALA A 375 4.02 -11.08 28.40
CA ALA A 375 5.13 -11.93 28.80
C ALA A 375 6.51 -11.45 28.28
N GLY A 376 6.57 -10.40 27.45
CA GLY A 376 7.83 -9.91 26.86
C GLY A 376 8.48 -10.90 25.88
N ARG A 377 7.69 -11.80 25.28
CA ARG A 377 8.17 -12.88 24.40
C ARG A 377 7.93 -12.61 22.92
N LEU A 378 7.10 -11.63 22.56
CA LEU A 378 6.68 -11.42 21.18
C LEU A 378 7.83 -11.03 20.25
N ARG A 379 8.80 -10.24 20.74
CA ARG A 379 9.98 -9.84 19.96
C ARG A 379 11.01 -10.94 19.72
N ASN A 380 10.86 -12.12 20.34
CA ASN A 380 11.72 -13.26 20.02
C ASN A 380 11.51 -13.64 18.54
N PRO A 381 12.56 -13.76 17.71
CA PRO A 381 12.41 -13.95 16.26
C PRO A 381 11.59 -15.18 15.85
N GLU A 382 11.72 -16.30 16.57
CA GLU A 382 10.98 -17.54 16.29
C GLU A 382 9.49 -17.40 16.67
N THR A 383 9.23 -16.79 17.83
CA THR A 383 7.87 -16.49 18.31
C THR A 383 7.18 -15.52 17.35
N LEU A 384 7.86 -14.44 16.96
CA LEU A 384 7.37 -13.45 16.02
C LEU A 384 7.03 -14.07 14.66
N SER A 385 7.96 -14.85 14.10
CA SER A 385 7.77 -15.58 12.84
C SER A 385 6.51 -16.46 12.89
N THR A 386 6.34 -17.22 13.98
CA THR A 386 5.18 -18.11 14.17
C THR A 386 3.87 -17.33 14.25
N GLN A 387 3.85 -16.19 14.96
CA GLN A 387 2.66 -15.35 15.06
C GLN A 387 2.32 -14.69 13.72
N ILE A 388 3.31 -14.24 12.95
CA ILE A 388 3.09 -13.70 11.60
C ILE A 388 2.43 -14.76 10.70
N ASP A 389 2.93 -16.00 10.69
CA ASP A 389 2.35 -17.08 9.90
C ASP A 389 0.91 -17.40 10.33
N ARG A 390 0.66 -17.44 11.65
CA ARG A 390 -0.70 -17.63 12.18
C ARG A 390 -1.64 -16.52 11.70
N MET A 391 -1.21 -15.26 11.76
CA MET A 391 -2.05 -14.12 11.41
C MET A 391 -2.37 -14.07 9.91
N MET A 392 -1.42 -14.45 9.04
CA MET A 392 -1.66 -14.57 7.61
C MET A 392 -2.59 -15.73 7.24
N ASN A 393 -2.63 -16.78 8.07
CA ASN A 393 -3.52 -17.94 7.87
C ASN A 393 -4.91 -17.76 8.52
N ASP A 394 -5.13 -16.68 9.26
CA ASP A 394 -6.43 -16.34 9.86
C ASP A 394 -7.35 -15.69 8.79
N SER A 395 -8.65 -15.97 8.85
CA SER A 395 -9.63 -15.42 7.89
C SER A 395 -9.72 -13.88 7.94
N ARG A 396 -9.34 -13.26 9.07
CA ARG A 396 -9.23 -11.79 9.21
C ARG A 396 -8.19 -11.18 8.27
N SER A 397 -7.24 -11.97 7.75
CA SER A 397 -6.29 -11.49 6.73
C SER A 397 -6.95 -11.08 5.40
N SER A 398 -8.20 -11.49 5.16
CA SER A 398 -9.02 -10.97 4.06
C SER A 398 -9.12 -9.45 4.08
N ARG A 399 -9.05 -8.81 5.26
CA ARG A 399 -9.10 -7.35 5.41
C ARG A 399 -7.88 -6.66 4.80
N PHE A 400 -6.71 -7.30 4.81
CA PHE A 400 -5.56 -6.81 4.05
C PHE A 400 -5.84 -6.86 2.53
N CYS A 401 -6.42 -7.96 2.04
CA CYS A 401 -6.81 -8.11 0.64
C CYS A 401 -7.97 -7.20 0.22
N ASP A 402 -8.83 -6.78 1.15
CA ASP A 402 -9.90 -5.81 0.87
C ASP A 402 -9.34 -4.38 0.72
N ASN A 403 -8.31 -4.06 1.51
CA ASN A 403 -7.87 -2.69 1.75
C ASN A 403 -6.62 -2.31 0.95
N PHE A 404 -5.58 -3.14 0.95
CA PHE A 404 -4.33 -2.82 0.27
C PHE A 404 -4.45 -2.75 -1.26
N PRO A 405 -4.92 -3.80 -1.98
CA PRO A 405 -4.89 -3.77 -3.44
C PRO A 405 -5.87 -2.77 -4.06
N SER A 406 -7.00 -2.49 -3.42
CA SER A 406 -7.95 -1.48 -3.88
C SER A 406 -7.33 -0.08 -3.88
N GLN A 407 -6.54 0.25 -2.86
CA GLN A 407 -5.81 1.50 -2.74
C GLN A 407 -4.53 1.55 -3.60
N TRP A 408 -3.74 0.48 -3.60
CA TRP A 408 -2.53 0.36 -4.41
C TRP A 408 -2.85 0.59 -5.88
N LEU A 409 -3.86 -0.12 -6.40
CA LEU A 409 -4.29 -0.01 -7.79
C LEU A 409 -5.16 1.23 -8.06
N GLN A 410 -5.58 1.97 -7.03
CA GLN A 410 -6.44 3.16 -7.14
C GLN A 410 -7.80 2.87 -7.81
N LEU A 411 -8.40 1.72 -7.44
CA LEU A 411 -9.61 1.20 -8.07
C LEU A 411 -10.87 2.01 -7.75
N ASP A 412 -10.82 2.89 -6.76
CA ASP A 412 -11.88 3.85 -6.43
C ASP A 412 -12.22 4.78 -7.61
N ARG A 413 -11.21 5.12 -8.45
CA ARG A 413 -11.38 5.92 -9.66
C ARG A 413 -12.33 5.29 -10.68
N LEU A 414 -12.45 3.95 -10.66
CA LEU A 414 -13.31 3.25 -11.59
C LEU A 414 -14.81 3.48 -11.28
N ILE A 415 -15.15 3.85 -10.04
CA ILE A 415 -16.53 4.14 -9.60
C ILE A 415 -17.12 5.34 -10.35
N THR A 416 -16.28 6.33 -10.65
CA THR A 416 -16.64 7.57 -11.36
C THR A 416 -16.29 7.54 -12.84
N SER A 417 -15.77 6.42 -13.35
CA SER A 417 -15.44 6.26 -14.77
C SER A 417 -16.68 5.86 -15.57
N ILE A 418 -17.08 6.73 -16.52
CA ILE A 418 -18.34 6.60 -17.27
C ILE A 418 -18.03 6.69 -18.77
N PRO A 419 -17.75 5.56 -19.44
CA PRO A 419 -17.63 5.52 -20.91
C PRO A 419 -18.88 6.04 -21.60
N ASP A 420 -18.75 6.69 -22.75
CA ASP A 420 -19.90 7.26 -23.47
C ASP A 420 -20.89 6.15 -23.91
N PRO A 421 -22.18 6.21 -23.53
CA PRO A 421 -23.15 5.17 -23.86
C PRO A 421 -23.45 5.02 -25.35
N GLN A 422 -23.31 6.09 -26.15
CA GLN A 422 -23.55 6.03 -27.60
C GLN A 422 -22.38 5.34 -28.30
N LYS A 423 -21.16 5.61 -27.84
CA LYS A 423 -19.92 5.05 -28.40
C LYS A 423 -19.65 3.62 -27.92
N PHE A 424 -20.00 3.31 -26.67
CA PHE A 424 -19.73 2.03 -26.02
C PHE A 424 -21.01 1.40 -25.45
N PRO A 425 -22.05 1.14 -26.27
CA PRO A 425 -23.34 0.64 -25.78
C PRO A 425 -23.20 -0.73 -25.08
N TYR A 426 -22.23 -1.54 -25.49
CA TYR A 426 -21.93 -2.84 -24.88
C TYR A 426 -21.41 -2.76 -23.44
N PHE A 427 -20.93 -1.59 -23.00
CA PHE A 427 -20.45 -1.37 -21.64
C PHE A 427 -21.60 -1.27 -20.63
N TYR A 428 -22.82 -1.03 -21.13
CA TYR A 428 -24.03 -0.82 -20.34
C TYR A 428 -24.98 -2.01 -20.47
N TYR A 429 -25.53 -2.46 -19.35
CA TYR A 429 -26.43 -3.60 -19.30
C TYR A 429 -27.57 -3.34 -18.31
N TYR A 430 -28.83 -3.36 -18.78
CA TYR A 430 -30.02 -3.02 -17.98
C TYR A 430 -29.86 -1.73 -17.15
N GLY A 431 -29.18 -0.72 -17.70
CA GLY A 431 -28.90 0.54 -17.01
C GLY A 431 -27.74 0.50 -16.01
N TYR A 432 -27.09 -0.66 -15.80
CA TYR A 432 -25.90 -0.82 -14.99
C TYR A 432 -24.62 -0.73 -15.82
N ARG A 433 -23.53 -0.30 -15.16
CA ARG A 433 -22.21 -0.15 -15.76
C ARG A 433 -21.35 -1.38 -15.49
N THR A 434 -20.68 -1.87 -16.52
CA THR A 434 -19.76 -3.01 -16.43
C THR A 434 -18.56 -2.75 -15.51
N SER A 435 -18.10 -1.50 -15.42
CA SER A 435 -16.94 -1.10 -14.60
C SER A 435 -16.91 -1.71 -13.21
N MET A 436 -18.07 -1.83 -12.56
CA MET A 436 -18.12 -2.27 -11.17
C MET A 436 -17.77 -3.76 -11.03
N HIS A 437 -18.05 -4.57 -12.04
CA HIS A 437 -17.68 -5.98 -12.05
C HIS A 437 -16.23 -6.21 -12.48
N MET A 438 -15.67 -5.31 -13.30
CA MET A 438 -14.27 -5.36 -13.74
C MET A 438 -13.30 -5.30 -12.55
N LEU A 439 -13.70 -4.65 -11.43
CA LEU A 439 -12.94 -4.60 -10.18
C LEU A 439 -12.53 -5.98 -9.66
N SER A 440 -13.35 -7.00 -9.91
CA SER A 440 -13.16 -8.33 -9.31
C SER A 440 -11.96 -9.07 -9.91
N GLU A 441 -11.63 -8.84 -11.18
CA GLU A 441 -10.51 -9.52 -11.85
C GLU A 441 -9.16 -9.25 -11.17
N PRO A 442 -8.69 -7.99 -11.01
CA PRO A 442 -7.43 -7.72 -10.33
C PRO A 442 -7.47 -8.05 -8.83
N LEU A 443 -8.63 -7.92 -8.16
CA LEU A 443 -8.76 -8.25 -6.74
C LEU A 443 -8.69 -9.77 -6.48
N LEU A 444 -9.34 -10.58 -7.31
CA LEU A 444 -9.25 -12.05 -7.23
C LEU A 444 -7.85 -12.55 -7.60
N LEU A 445 -7.19 -11.92 -8.57
CA LEU A 445 -5.77 -12.21 -8.87
C LEU A 445 -4.91 -11.95 -7.63
N PHE A 446 -5.08 -10.79 -6.98
CA PHE A 446 -4.34 -10.46 -5.76
C PHE A 446 -4.61 -11.45 -4.63
N GLU A 447 -5.88 -11.81 -4.38
CA GLU A 447 -6.24 -12.83 -3.39
C GLU A 447 -5.62 -14.19 -3.72
N THR A 448 -5.52 -14.56 -4.99
CA THR A 448 -4.88 -15.82 -5.39
C THR A 448 -3.39 -15.80 -5.11
N VAL A 449 -2.70 -14.71 -5.49
CA VAL A 449 -1.28 -14.51 -5.22
C VAL A 449 -1.01 -14.52 -3.70
N TYR A 450 -1.92 -13.97 -2.90
CA TYR A 450 -1.85 -14.01 -1.44
C TYR A 450 -2.12 -15.41 -0.86
N VAL A 451 -3.23 -16.05 -1.24
CA VAL A 451 -3.68 -17.33 -0.66
C VAL A 451 -2.73 -18.46 -1.02
N GLU A 452 -2.30 -18.53 -2.27
CA GLU A 452 -1.41 -19.59 -2.79
C GLU A 452 0.08 -19.26 -2.61
N ASN A 453 0.39 -18.10 -2.01
CA ASN A 453 1.75 -17.59 -1.83
C ASN A 453 2.57 -17.62 -3.14
N LEU A 454 1.97 -17.13 -4.22
CA LEU A 454 2.63 -17.06 -5.53
C LEU A 454 3.64 -15.90 -5.56
N SER A 455 4.51 -15.92 -6.57
CA SER A 455 5.37 -14.78 -6.87
C SER A 455 4.51 -13.54 -7.13
N VAL A 456 4.92 -12.39 -6.58
CA VAL A 456 4.26 -11.12 -6.89
C VAL A 456 4.42 -10.71 -8.35
N MET A 457 5.33 -11.34 -9.10
CA MET A 457 5.44 -11.15 -10.55
C MET A 457 4.17 -11.60 -11.30
N ASP A 458 3.40 -12.52 -10.74
CA ASP A 458 2.10 -12.96 -11.29
C ASP A 458 1.06 -11.83 -11.25
N LEU A 459 1.29 -10.75 -10.49
CA LEU A 459 0.48 -9.54 -10.59
C LEU A 459 0.71 -8.82 -11.93
N LEU A 460 1.88 -8.96 -12.57
CA LEU A 460 2.18 -8.32 -13.85
C LEU A 460 1.94 -9.23 -15.05
N VAL A 461 2.42 -10.46 -14.96
CA VAL A 461 2.47 -11.43 -16.06
C VAL A 461 2.06 -12.83 -15.58
N PRO A 462 0.82 -13.02 -15.10
CA PRO A 462 0.36 -14.34 -14.68
C PRO A 462 0.18 -15.27 -15.89
N ASP A 463 0.15 -16.58 -15.63
CA ASP A 463 -0.26 -17.60 -16.60
C ASP A 463 -1.78 -17.84 -16.64
N PHE A 464 -2.53 -17.18 -15.75
CA PHE A 464 -3.98 -17.32 -15.61
C PHE A 464 -4.67 -15.98 -15.35
N THR A 465 -5.99 -15.95 -15.51
CA THR A 465 -6.84 -14.83 -15.05
C THR A 465 -8.13 -15.35 -14.43
N TRP A 466 -8.88 -14.43 -13.81
CA TRP A 466 -10.23 -14.67 -13.32
C TRP A 466 -11.23 -14.05 -14.29
N GLU A 467 -12.04 -14.90 -14.91
CA GLU A 467 -12.97 -14.50 -15.95
C GLU A 467 -14.41 -14.81 -15.55
N SER A 468 -15.31 -13.85 -15.80
CA SER A 468 -16.76 -14.05 -15.79
C SER A 468 -17.30 -13.97 -17.21
N ASN A 469 -18.49 -14.51 -17.46
CA ASN A 469 -19.17 -14.41 -18.76
C ASN A 469 -19.33 -12.94 -19.22
N MET A 470 -19.47 -12.03 -18.25
CA MET A 470 -19.55 -10.59 -18.49
C MET A 470 -18.23 -10.02 -18.95
N LEU A 471 -17.16 -10.27 -18.19
CA LEU A 471 -15.86 -9.73 -18.51
C LEU A 471 -15.34 -10.25 -19.86
N ARG A 472 -15.60 -11.54 -20.17
CA ARG A 472 -15.33 -12.15 -21.49
C ARG A 472 -16.02 -11.38 -22.62
N ALA A 473 -17.32 -11.10 -22.47
CA ALA A 473 -18.10 -10.36 -23.46
C ALA A 473 -17.61 -8.91 -23.63
N ASN A 474 -17.22 -8.25 -22.53
CA ASN A 474 -16.63 -6.91 -22.59
C ASN A 474 -15.32 -6.91 -23.38
N TYR A 475 -14.40 -7.85 -23.13
CA TYR A 475 -13.14 -7.94 -23.88
C TYR A 475 -13.36 -8.20 -25.37
N ALA A 476 -14.42 -8.92 -25.73
CA ALA A 476 -14.83 -9.14 -27.12
C ALA A 476 -15.55 -7.93 -27.75
N GLY A 477 -15.86 -6.89 -26.97
CA GLY A 477 -16.50 -5.65 -27.45
C GLY A 477 -17.98 -5.82 -27.81
N HIS A 478 -18.69 -6.77 -27.20
CA HIS A 478 -20.10 -7.01 -27.51
C HIS A 478 -20.95 -7.33 -26.27
N SER A 479 -22.24 -7.01 -26.33
CA SER A 479 -23.18 -7.12 -25.20
C SER A 479 -23.80 -8.52 -24.99
N LYS A 480 -23.57 -9.48 -25.89
CA LYS A 480 -24.24 -10.79 -25.89
C LYS A 480 -23.57 -11.83 -24.99
N GLY A 481 -23.63 -11.65 -23.67
CA GLY A 481 -23.34 -12.74 -22.73
C GLY A 481 -24.46 -12.88 -21.69
N ASP A 482 -24.56 -14.05 -21.08
CA ASP A 482 -25.46 -14.28 -19.94
C ASP A 482 -24.82 -13.71 -18.66
N HIS A 483 -25.51 -12.76 -17.99
CA HIS A 483 -24.92 -11.94 -16.93
C HIS A 483 -25.86 -11.77 -15.73
N GLN A 484 -25.34 -12.06 -14.54
CA GLN A 484 -26.03 -11.78 -13.28
C GLN A 484 -25.55 -10.44 -12.71
N VAL A 485 -26.43 -9.43 -12.62
CA VAL A 485 -26.04 -8.06 -12.18
C VAL A 485 -25.50 -8.02 -10.75
N ASN A 486 -25.94 -8.92 -9.88
CA ASN A 486 -25.68 -8.82 -8.45
C ASN A 486 -24.50 -9.69 -8.02
N VAL A 487 -24.59 -10.99 -8.29
CA VAL A 487 -23.56 -11.99 -7.95
C VAL A 487 -23.05 -12.59 -9.24
N GLN A 488 -21.75 -12.54 -9.47
CA GLN A 488 -21.10 -13.09 -10.64
C GLN A 488 -20.31 -14.34 -10.25
N SER A 489 -20.37 -15.36 -11.09
CA SER A 489 -19.40 -16.46 -11.04
C SER A 489 -18.15 -16.05 -11.81
N PHE A 490 -17.00 -16.19 -11.16
CA PHE A 490 -15.67 -16.04 -11.75
C PHE A 490 -14.97 -17.39 -11.76
N LYS A 491 -14.40 -17.75 -12.89
CA LYS A 491 -13.61 -18.97 -13.07
C LYS A 491 -12.15 -18.60 -13.29
N ARG A 492 -11.26 -19.32 -12.62
CA ARG A 492 -9.83 -19.26 -12.91
C ARG A 492 -9.59 -20.01 -14.22
N VAL A 493 -9.09 -19.30 -15.22
CA VAL A 493 -8.84 -19.85 -16.56
C VAL A 493 -7.40 -19.57 -16.99
N PRO A 494 -6.74 -20.48 -17.72
CA PRO A 494 -5.46 -20.20 -18.36
C PRO A 494 -5.57 -18.98 -19.30
N LEU A 495 -4.50 -18.19 -19.41
CA LEU A 495 -4.45 -17.08 -20.35
C LEU A 495 -4.14 -17.59 -21.77
N GLU A 496 -5.18 -17.70 -22.60
CA GLU A 496 -5.03 -18.06 -24.02
C GLU A 496 -4.49 -16.91 -24.87
N ASP A 497 -4.77 -15.66 -24.47
CA ASP A 497 -4.32 -14.45 -25.13
C ASP A 497 -3.25 -13.73 -24.28
N PRO A 498 -1.96 -13.81 -24.64
CA PRO A 498 -0.87 -13.27 -23.82
C PRO A 498 -0.87 -11.72 -23.76
N ARG A 499 -1.69 -11.06 -24.58
CA ARG A 499 -1.88 -9.60 -24.52
C ARG A 499 -2.61 -9.19 -23.23
N ARG A 500 -3.47 -10.05 -22.70
CA ARG A 500 -4.30 -9.82 -21.50
C ARG A 500 -3.64 -10.39 -20.24
N GLY A 501 -4.28 -10.18 -19.08
CA GLY A 501 -3.81 -10.66 -17.78
C GLY A 501 -3.06 -9.63 -16.95
N GLY A 502 -2.88 -9.94 -15.67
CA GLY A 502 -2.22 -9.08 -14.71
C GLY A 502 -2.99 -7.79 -14.39
N VAL A 503 -2.38 -6.95 -13.57
CA VAL A 503 -2.97 -5.71 -13.08
C VAL A 503 -2.86 -4.56 -14.10
N ILE A 504 -1.98 -4.65 -15.11
CA ILE A 504 -1.76 -3.56 -16.08
C ILE A 504 -2.75 -3.63 -17.25
N THR A 505 -2.99 -4.83 -17.81
CA THR A 505 -3.77 -4.99 -19.06
C THR A 505 -5.22 -5.44 -18.86
N ASN A 506 -5.75 -5.31 -17.65
CA ASN A 506 -7.16 -5.61 -17.38
C ASN A 506 -8.09 -4.43 -17.68
N ALA A 507 -9.36 -4.73 -17.90
CA ALA A 507 -10.37 -3.75 -18.28
C ALA A 507 -10.62 -2.67 -17.22
N ALA A 508 -10.49 -3.00 -15.92
CA ALA A 508 -10.65 -2.03 -14.84
C ALA A 508 -9.64 -0.89 -14.95
N VAL A 509 -8.35 -1.22 -15.06
CA VAL A 509 -7.27 -0.23 -15.19
C VAL A 509 -7.36 0.53 -16.50
N LEU A 510 -7.60 -0.16 -17.61
CA LEU A 510 -7.71 0.46 -18.93
C LEU A 510 -8.87 1.46 -19.00
N THR A 511 -9.96 1.20 -18.26
CA THR A 511 -11.13 2.08 -18.17
C THR A 511 -10.89 3.29 -17.26
N MET A 512 -10.39 3.09 -16.04
CA MET A 512 -10.20 4.20 -15.10
C MET A 512 -9.09 5.19 -15.48
N THR A 513 -8.26 4.82 -16.45
CA THR A 513 -7.18 5.65 -17.00
C THR A 513 -7.53 6.25 -18.37
N SER A 514 -8.81 6.29 -18.72
CA SER A 514 -9.33 6.83 -19.99
C SER A 514 -10.41 7.89 -19.75
N THR A 515 -10.72 8.70 -20.77
CA THR A 515 -11.91 9.57 -20.74
C THR A 515 -13.15 8.78 -21.20
N PRO A 516 -14.36 9.37 -21.09
CA PRO A 516 -15.56 8.74 -21.63
C PRO A 516 -15.48 8.33 -23.10
N VAL A 517 -14.64 8.98 -23.91
CA VAL A 517 -14.62 8.79 -25.38
C VAL A 517 -13.28 8.35 -25.96
N ARG A 518 -12.16 8.48 -25.23
CA ARG A 518 -10.81 8.21 -25.77
C ARG A 518 -9.82 7.75 -24.71
N THR A 519 -8.74 7.09 -25.15
CA THR A 519 -7.61 6.71 -24.30
C THR A 519 -6.80 7.94 -23.88
N GLN A 520 -6.05 7.82 -22.78
CA GLN A 520 -5.10 8.83 -22.31
C GLN A 520 -3.74 8.17 -22.03
N PRO A 521 -2.81 8.10 -23.02
CA PRO A 521 -1.50 7.49 -22.83
C PRO A 521 -0.73 8.08 -21.64
N ILE A 522 -0.78 9.40 -21.47
CA ILE A 522 -0.06 10.09 -20.37
C ILE A 522 -0.59 9.64 -19.01
N THR A 523 -1.93 9.61 -18.84
CA THR A 523 -2.57 9.13 -17.61
C THR A 523 -2.25 7.66 -17.35
N ARG A 524 -2.26 6.81 -18.39
CA ARG A 524 -1.89 5.39 -18.31
C ARG A 524 -0.43 5.21 -17.89
N GLY A 525 0.49 5.92 -18.53
CA GLY A 525 1.92 5.86 -18.22
C GLY A 525 2.23 6.38 -16.82
N ALA A 526 1.63 7.51 -16.43
CA ALA A 526 1.77 8.07 -15.09
C ALA A 526 1.20 7.13 -14.01
N TRP A 527 0.08 6.45 -14.30
CA TRP A 527 -0.45 5.41 -13.43
C TRP A 527 0.53 4.24 -13.30
N ILE A 528 1.12 3.73 -14.39
CA ILE A 528 2.11 2.65 -14.30
C ILE A 528 3.32 3.09 -13.46
N ASN A 529 3.87 4.27 -13.69
CA ASN A 529 4.99 4.81 -12.90
C ASN A 529 4.68 4.89 -11.41
N ALA A 530 3.56 5.54 -11.06
CA ALA A 530 3.17 5.71 -9.66
C ALA A 530 2.77 4.39 -8.98
N VAL A 531 1.99 3.54 -9.64
CA VAL A 531 1.40 2.34 -9.03
C VAL A 531 2.33 1.14 -9.12
N ILE A 532 2.92 0.87 -10.28
CA ILE A 532 3.72 -0.33 -10.51
C ILE A 532 5.16 -0.15 -10.05
N PHE A 533 5.76 1.02 -10.29
CA PHE A 533 7.16 1.28 -9.95
C PHE A 533 7.38 2.12 -8.69
N ASN A 534 6.29 2.64 -8.09
CA ASN A 534 6.35 3.57 -6.95
C ASN A 534 7.26 4.78 -7.23
N ASP A 535 7.14 5.32 -8.45
CA ASP A 535 7.96 6.42 -8.95
C ASP A 535 7.03 7.48 -9.57
N PRO A 536 6.19 8.15 -8.75
CA PRO A 536 5.20 9.07 -9.26
C PRO A 536 5.87 10.26 -9.97
N PRO A 537 5.37 10.69 -11.14
CA PRO A 537 5.92 11.85 -11.81
C PRO A 537 5.70 13.12 -11.00
N GLU A 538 6.63 14.08 -11.12
CA GLU A 538 6.46 15.41 -10.50
C GLU A 538 5.18 16.08 -11.03
N PRO A 539 4.49 16.86 -10.18
CA PRO A 539 3.29 17.57 -10.61
C PRO A 539 3.63 18.53 -11.76
N PRO A 540 2.75 18.66 -12.76
CA PRO A 540 3.00 19.55 -13.89
C PRO A 540 3.11 21.00 -13.40
N PRO A 541 3.91 21.86 -14.07
CA PRO A 541 3.94 23.29 -13.78
C PRO A 541 2.54 23.92 -13.86
N ALA A 542 2.27 24.91 -13.00
CA ALA A 542 0.95 25.53 -12.90
C ALA A 542 0.45 26.17 -14.22
N ASP A 543 1.38 26.60 -15.07
CA ASP A 543 1.11 27.34 -16.32
C ASP A 543 1.07 26.43 -17.57
N VAL A 544 0.89 25.11 -17.40
CA VAL A 544 0.74 24.21 -18.56
C VAL A 544 -0.65 24.40 -19.17
N PRO A 545 -0.76 24.85 -20.44
CA PRO A 545 -2.05 24.94 -21.11
C PRO A 545 -2.67 23.55 -21.21
N VAL A 546 -3.94 23.43 -20.85
CA VAL A 546 -4.70 22.19 -21.10
C VAL A 546 -4.61 21.88 -22.60
N LEU A 547 -4.30 20.63 -22.95
CA LEU A 547 -4.36 20.19 -24.35
C LEU A 547 -5.72 20.62 -24.91
N PRO A 548 -5.77 21.51 -25.92
CA PRO A 548 -7.01 22.16 -26.31
C PRO A 548 -8.05 21.10 -26.65
N GLU A 549 -9.23 21.22 -26.05
CA GLU A 549 -10.37 20.37 -26.38
C GLU A 549 -10.99 20.75 -27.74
N VAL A 550 -10.47 21.76 -28.45
CA VAL A 550 -11.09 22.27 -29.70
C VAL A 550 -10.05 22.78 -30.72
N ASP A 551 -9.88 22.02 -31.81
CA ASP A 551 -10.35 22.33 -33.17
C ASP A 551 -10.43 20.97 -33.89
N SER A 552 -11.65 20.42 -33.93
CA SER A 552 -11.91 18.98 -34.11
C SER A 552 -11.44 18.45 -35.45
N GLU A 553 -11.46 19.25 -36.53
CA GLU A 553 -11.13 18.77 -37.87
C GLU A 553 -9.63 18.53 -38.10
N LYS A 554 -8.74 19.39 -37.57
CA LYS A 554 -7.29 19.19 -37.68
C LYS A 554 -6.80 18.12 -36.73
N LEU A 555 -7.30 18.11 -35.49
CA LEU A 555 -6.90 17.13 -34.47
C LEU A 555 -7.49 15.74 -34.71
N ALA A 556 -8.66 15.60 -35.36
CA ALA A 556 -9.22 14.29 -35.74
C ALA A 556 -8.37 13.54 -36.77
N LYS A 557 -7.56 14.27 -37.56
CA LYS A 557 -6.64 13.68 -38.55
C LYS A 557 -5.33 13.17 -37.93
N LEU A 558 -5.00 13.61 -36.72
CA LEU A 558 -3.79 13.22 -36.01
C LEU A 558 -4.04 11.99 -35.13
N THR A 559 -3.03 11.15 -35.01
CA THR A 559 -2.94 10.11 -33.98
C THR A 559 -2.72 10.75 -32.61
N ILE A 560 -3.02 10.03 -31.53
CA ILE A 560 -2.78 10.52 -30.17
C ILE A 560 -1.27 10.81 -29.94
N ARG A 561 -0.39 10.00 -30.54
CA ARG A 561 1.06 10.21 -30.50
C ARG A 561 1.47 11.54 -31.14
N GLU A 562 0.96 11.87 -32.32
CA GLU A 562 1.29 13.14 -32.98
C GLU A 562 0.77 14.36 -32.20
N ARG A 563 -0.41 14.23 -31.58
CA ARG A 563 -0.94 15.28 -30.69
C ARG A 563 -0.04 15.52 -29.49
N LEU A 564 0.49 14.45 -28.89
CA LEU A 564 1.43 14.55 -27.77
C LEU A 564 2.82 15.03 -28.21
N ALA A 565 3.27 14.68 -29.41
CA ALA A 565 4.54 15.16 -29.95
C ALA A 565 4.57 16.70 -30.06
N GLU A 566 3.46 17.33 -30.41
CA GLU A 566 3.37 18.80 -30.42
C GLU A 566 3.48 19.39 -29.00
N HIS A 567 2.87 18.75 -28.01
CA HIS A 567 2.94 19.17 -26.61
C HIS A 567 4.35 19.02 -26.01
N ARG A 568 5.09 18.00 -26.46
CA ARG A 568 6.45 17.68 -26.01
C ARG A 568 7.55 18.58 -26.55
N LYS A 569 7.25 19.51 -27.47
CA LYS A 569 8.24 20.46 -27.98
C LYS A 569 8.75 21.43 -26.92
N ARG A 570 8.05 21.56 -25.78
CA ARG A 570 8.50 22.40 -24.67
C ARG A 570 9.55 21.68 -23.83
N ALA A 571 10.66 22.35 -23.54
CA ALA A 571 11.79 21.78 -22.80
C ALA A 571 11.44 21.40 -21.35
N ASP A 572 10.51 22.11 -20.72
CA ASP A 572 9.98 21.83 -19.38
C ASP A 572 9.14 20.55 -19.30
N CYS A 573 8.67 20.02 -20.44
CA CYS A 573 7.83 18.82 -20.50
C CYS A 573 8.57 17.59 -21.04
N ALA A 574 9.65 17.76 -21.81
CA ALA A 574 10.30 16.67 -22.54
C ALA A 574 10.87 15.57 -21.63
N GLY A 575 11.48 15.94 -20.50
CA GLY A 575 12.14 15.00 -19.57
C GLY A 575 11.17 14.00 -18.92
N CYS A 576 10.09 14.49 -18.29
CA CYS A 576 9.08 13.61 -17.68
C CYS A 576 8.35 12.75 -18.72
N HIS A 577 8.04 13.33 -19.89
CA HIS A 577 7.36 12.60 -20.96
C HIS A 577 8.21 11.48 -21.56
N GLU A 578 9.54 11.56 -21.52
CA GLU A 578 10.39 10.45 -21.95
C GLU A 578 10.17 9.18 -21.12
N GLN A 579 9.94 9.33 -19.82
CA GLN A 579 9.70 8.20 -18.93
C GLN A 579 8.24 7.72 -18.97
N ILE A 580 7.29 8.66 -19.12
CA ILE A 580 5.84 8.39 -19.04
C ILE A 580 5.28 7.86 -20.37
N ASP A 581 5.63 8.50 -21.49
CA ASP A 581 4.99 8.22 -22.78
C ASP A 581 5.14 6.77 -23.24
N PRO A 582 6.32 6.14 -23.17
CA PRO A 582 6.47 4.76 -23.63
C PRO A 582 5.55 3.80 -22.88
N LEU A 583 5.37 3.99 -21.57
CA LEU A 583 4.47 3.18 -20.74
C LEU A 583 3.01 3.31 -21.20
N GLY A 584 2.58 4.53 -21.51
CA GLY A 584 1.25 4.82 -22.04
C GLY A 584 1.02 4.25 -23.43
N PHE A 585 1.99 4.47 -24.34
CA PHE A 585 1.91 4.02 -25.72
C PHE A 585 1.88 2.49 -25.86
N ALA A 586 2.56 1.77 -24.97
CA ALA A 586 2.48 0.31 -24.92
C ALA A 586 1.04 -0.21 -24.79
N LEU A 587 0.15 0.58 -24.19
CA LEU A 587 -1.27 0.24 -23.96
C LEU A 587 -2.22 0.80 -25.01
N GLU A 588 -1.74 1.50 -26.04
CA GLU A 588 -2.62 2.21 -26.97
C GLU A 588 -3.50 1.29 -27.82
N ASN A 589 -3.07 0.05 -28.06
CA ASN A 589 -3.92 -0.95 -28.72
C ASN A 589 -5.15 -1.35 -27.89
N PHE A 590 -5.22 -0.99 -26.61
CA PHE A 590 -6.43 -1.16 -25.81
C PHE A 590 -7.25 0.13 -25.81
N GLY A 591 -8.48 0.06 -26.30
CA GLY A 591 -9.44 1.16 -26.27
C GLY A 591 -9.85 1.56 -24.84
N PRO A 592 -10.75 2.56 -24.71
CA PRO A 592 -11.15 3.10 -23.42
C PRO A 592 -11.83 2.10 -22.48
N THR A 593 -12.41 1.01 -23.00
CA THR A 593 -13.12 -0.02 -22.25
C THR A 593 -12.33 -1.33 -22.13
N GLY A 594 -11.07 -1.32 -22.55
CA GLY A 594 -10.18 -2.49 -22.58
C GLY A 594 -10.27 -3.36 -23.84
N VAL A 595 -11.13 -3.00 -24.81
CA VAL A 595 -11.27 -3.71 -26.10
C VAL A 595 -10.04 -3.47 -26.97
N TRP A 596 -9.52 -4.52 -27.62
CA TRP A 596 -8.38 -4.42 -28.52
C TRP A 596 -8.72 -3.69 -29.83
N ARG A 597 -7.77 -2.92 -30.37
CA ARG A 597 -7.85 -2.27 -31.68
C ARG A 597 -6.48 -2.19 -32.35
N ASP A 598 -6.46 -2.33 -33.68
CA ASP A 598 -5.26 -2.13 -34.50
C ASP A 598 -5.24 -0.73 -35.15
N THR A 599 -6.42 -0.12 -35.33
CA THR A 599 -6.59 1.22 -35.90
C THR A 599 -7.34 2.16 -34.95
N TYR A 600 -7.17 3.47 -35.18
CA TYR A 600 -8.02 4.52 -34.62
C TYR A 600 -9.27 4.71 -35.48
N GLU A 601 -10.27 5.44 -34.96
CA GLU A 601 -11.52 5.78 -35.70
C GLU A 601 -11.27 6.53 -37.01
N ASN A 602 -10.15 7.24 -37.13
CA ASN A 602 -9.73 7.92 -38.36
C ASN A 602 -9.02 6.98 -39.37
N GLY A 603 -9.02 5.67 -39.14
CA GLY A 603 -8.44 4.65 -40.02
C GLY A 603 -6.93 4.49 -39.91
N ARG A 604 -6.24 5.30 -39.11
CA ARG A 604 -4.77 5.24 -38.94
C ARG A 604 -4.38 4.10 -38.00
N GLN A 605 -3.24 3.47 -38.28
CA GLN A 605 -2.69 2.40 -37.45
C GLN A 605 -2.27 2.91 -36.07
N VAL A 606 -2.41 2.07 -35.05
CA VAL A 606 -1.90 2.33 -33.71
C VAL A 606 -0.39 2.10 -33.68
N ASP A 607 0.35 3.11 -33.21
CA ASP A 607 1.79 2.99 -32.95
C ASP A 607 2.04 2.84 -31.44
N ALA A 608 2.25 1.58 -31.02
CA ALA A 608 2.58 1.22 -29.65
C ALA A 608 4.09 1.15 -29.38
N THR A 609 4.95 1.58 -30.33
CA THR A 609 6.41 1.44 -30.17
C THR A 609 6.97 2.37 -29.10
N GLY A 610 8.08 2.00 -28.44
CA GLY A 610 8.69 2.89 -27.47
C GLY A 610 10.07 2.43 -27.04
N VAL A 611 10.73 3.26 -26.23
CA VAL A 611 11.98 2.93 -25.57
C VAL A 611 11.73 3.01 -24.07
N LEU A 612 11.75 1.87 -23.38
CA LEU A 612 11.53 1.81 -21.95
C LEU A 612 12.86 1.91 -21.19
N PHE A 613 12.89 2.75 -20.15
CA PHE A 613 14.04 2.98 -19.26
C PHE A 613 15.33 3.33 -20.04
N ASN A 614 15.17 4.12 -21.10
CA ASN A 614 16.25 4.59 -21.99
C ASN A 614 17.15 3.46 -22.54
N ARG A 615 16.60 2.23 -22.64
CA ARG A 615 17.39 1.04 -23.01
C ARG A 615 16.62 0.06 -23.90
N HIS A 616 15.38 -0.24 -23.55
CA HIS A 616 14.68 -1.37 -24.14
C HIS A 616 13.68 -0.89 -25.18
N LYS A 617 14.02 -1.06 -26.46
CA LYS A 617 13.09 -0.83 -27.56
C LYS A 617 12.02 -1.92 -27.56
N PHE A 618 10.77 -1.54 -27.80
CA PHE A 618 9.67 -2.47 -28.04
C PHE A 618 8.75 -1.94 -29.13
N LYS A 619 8.02 -2.86 -29.76
CA LYS A 619 7.04 -2.58 -30.81
C LYS A 619 5.63 -3.00 -30.42
N THR A 620 5.49 -3.91 -29.46
CA THR A 620 4.21 -4.53 -29.12
C THR A 620 4.04 -4.65 -27.60
N ILE A 621 2.79 -4.83 -27.14
CA ILE A 621 2.49 -5.11 -25.73
C ILE A 621 3.20 -6.38 -25.21
N LEU A 622 3.41 -7.39 -26.06
CA LEU A 622 4.08 -8.63 -25.68
C LEU A 622 5.56 -8.39 -25.42
N GLU A 623 6.22 -7.60 -26.26
CA GLU A 623 7.60 -7.17 -26.04
C GLU A 623 7.71 -6.28 -24.79
N PHE A 624 6.75 -5.38 -24.58
CA PHE A 624 6.66 -4.56 -23.37
C PHE A 624 6.59 -5.41 -22.09
N LYS A 625 5.67 -6.39 -22.03
CA LYS A 625 5.56 -7.31 -20.89
C LYS A 625 6.85 -8.10 -20.65
N LYS A 626 7.52 -8.57 -21.72
CA LYS A 626 8.84 -9.23 -21.61
C LYS A 626 9.90 -8.31 -21.01
N ILE A 627 9.87 -7.01 -21.30
CA ILE A 627 10.78 -6.04 -20.70
C ILE A 627 10.48 -5.86 -19.21
N LEU A 628 9.20 -5.79 -18.81
CA LEU A 628 8.82 -5.71 -17.39
C LEU A 628 9.41 -6.88 -16.58
N VAL A 629 9.40 -8.09 -17.14
CA VAL A 629 10.03 -9.27 -16.52
C VAL A 629 11.56 -9.13 -16.44
N LYS A 630 12.20 -8.61 -17.50
CA LYS A 630 13.66 -8.35 -17.50
C LYS A 630 14.06 -7.31 -16.45
N GLU A 631 13.18 -6.35 -16.19
CA GLU A 631 13.37 -5.26 -15.23
C GLU A 631 12.64 -5.54 -13.90
N LYS A 632 12.48 -6.84 -13.54
CA LYS A 632 11.75 -7.27 -12.34
C LYS A 632 12.19 -6.58 -11.06
N GLU A 633 13.47 -6.24 -10.92
CA GLU A 633 14.00 -5.54 -9.74
C GLU A 633 13.28 -4.21 -9.50
N ARG A 634 12.96 -3.46 -10.56
CA ARG A 634 12.25 -2.17 -10.46
C ARG A 634 10.82 -2.36 -9.94
N PHE A 635 10.11 -3.36 -10.45
CA PHE A 635 8.78 -3.70 -9.95
C PHE A 635 8.85 -4.20 -8.50
N LEU A 636 9.75 -5.12 -8.19
CA LEU A 636 9.90 -5.67 -6.84
C LEU A 636 10.22 -4.55 -5.83
N ARG A 637 11.14 -3.64 -6.17
CA ARG A 637 11.43 -2.46 -5.35
C ARG A 637 10.18 -1.59 -5.14
N GLY A 638 9.46 -1.28 -6.21
CA GLY A 638 8.25 -0.46 -6.13
C GLY A 638 7.15 -1.12 -5.29
N PHE A 639 6.92 -2.41 -5.49
CA PHE A 639 5.92 -3.17 -4.75
C PHE A 639 6.28 -3.35 -3.26
N VAL A 640 7.53 -3.67 -2.95
CA VAL A 640 8.02 -3.73 -1.56
C VAL A 640 7.95 -2.36 -0.89
N SER A 641 8.22 -1.28 -1.61
CA SER A 641 8.06 0.09 -1.11
C SER A 641 6.62 0.40 -0.72
N HIS A 642 5.65 0.06 -1.59
CA HIS A 642 4.21 0.17 -1.29
C HIS A 642 3.83 -0.61 -0.04
N LEU A 643 4.23 -1.88 0.05
CA LEU A 643 3.93 -2.73 1.19
C LEU A 643 4.56 -2.21 2.49
N LEU A 644 5.82 -1.76 2.44
CA LEU A 644 6.54 -1.25 3.60
C LEU A 644 5.90 0.07 4.09
N SER A 645 5.56 0.99 3.18
CA SER A 645 4.85 2.22 3.50
C SER A 645 3.48 1.94 4.14
N TYR A 646 2.72 0.99 3.58
CA TYR A 646 1.44 0.55 4.16
C TYR A 646 1.61 -0.05 5.56
N ALA A 647 2.58 -0.94 5.74
CA ALA A 647 2.86 -1.61 7.02
C ALA A 647 3.29 -0.62 8.11
N LEU A 648 4.11 0.37 7.75
CA LEU A 648 4.60 1.40 8.67
C LEU A 648 3.61 2.56 8.87
N SER A 649 2.60 2.68 7.99
CA SER A 649 1.59 3.75 8.04
C SER A 649 2.20 5.17 7.96
N ARG A 650 3.33 5.31 7.27
CA ARG A 650 4.09 6.56 7.04
C ARG A 650 4.88 6.49 5.73
N ASP A 651 5.40 7.62 5.26
CA ASP A 651 6.37 7.63 4.15
C ASP A 651 7.64 6.88 4.51
N LEU A 652 8.32 6.39 3.48
CA LEU A 652 9.67 5.87 3.61
C LEU A 652 10.68 7.02 3.61
N GLY A 653 11.60 6.96 4.55
CA GLY A 653 12.74 7.86 4.65
C GLY A 653 14.04 7.17 4.29
N ILE A 654 15.12 7.94 4.36
CA ILE A 654 16.47 7.46 4.03
C ILE A 654 16.89 6.31 4.95
N ALA A 655 16.46 6.32 6.20
CA ALA A 655 16.71 5.25 7.16
C ALA A 655 16.12 3.90 6.73
N ASP A 656 15.10 3.89 5.89
CA ASP A 656 14.42 2.68 5.38
C ASP A 656 15.07 2.15 4.08
N ALA A 657 15.86 2.97 3.38
CA ALA A 657 16.38 2.66 2.05
C ALA A 657 17.21 1.37 1.99
N SER A 658 18.02 1.09 3.03
CA SER A 658 18.78 -0.16 3.08
C SER A 658 17.89 -1.38 3.27
N THR A 659 16.85 -1.26 4.09
CA THR A 659 15.90 -2.36 4.30
C THR A 659 15.17 -2.64 2.99
N LEU A 660 14.77 -1.59 2.27
CA LEU A 660 14.18 -1.72 0.95
C LEU A 660 15.12 -2.42 -0.03
N ASP A 661 16.41 -2.09 -0.04
CA ASP A 661 17.40 -2.77 -0.87
C ASP A 661 17.58 -4.24 -0.51
N ASP A 662 17.69 -4.56 0.79
CA ASP A 662 17.87 -5.93 1.28
C ASP A 662 16.66 -6.80 0.90
N LEU A 663 15.44 -6.30 1.15
CA LEU A 663 14.20 -6.99 0.78
C LEU A 663 14.06 -7.15 -0.74
N THR A 664 14.43 -6.12 -1.52
CA THR A 664 14.42 -6.20 -2.98
C THR A 664 15.42 -7.25 -3.48
N ALA A 665 16.63 -7.28 -2.91
CA ALA A 665 17.67 -8.24 -3.29
C ALA A 665 17.24 -9.69 -3.00
N GLN A 666 16.63 -9.94 -1.83
CA GLN A 666 16.04 -11.23 -1.48
C GLN A 666 14.95 -11.65 -2.47
N ALA A 667 14.05 -10.72 -2.80
CA ALA A 667 12.99 -10.96 -3.78
C ALA A 667 13.56 -11.33 -5.16
N VAL A 668 14.56 -10.59 -5.65
CA VAL A 668 15.23 -10.86 -6.94
C VAL A 668 15.87 -12.25 -6.97
N GLN A 669 16.38 -12.73 -5.82
CA GLN A 669 16.98 -14.05 -5.63
C GLN A 669 15.96 -15.19 -5.47
N GLY A 670 14.66 -14.91 -5.60
CA GLY A 670 13.59 -15.92 -5.62
C GLY A 670 12.73 -15.97 -4.35
N GLN A 671 12.87 -14.99 -3.43
CA GLN A 671 11.99 -14.81 -2.27
C GLN A 671 10.88 -13.77 -2.55
N ASP A 672 10.37 -13.74 -3.78
CA ASP A 672 9.37 -12.78 -4.26
C ASP A 672 7.93 -13.25 -4.05
N GLN A 673 7.70 -14.28 -3.24
CA GLN A 673 6.34 -14.73 -2.93
C GLN A 673 5.64 -13.76 -1.99
N MET A 674 4.34 -13.53 -2.18
CA MET A 674 3.58 -12.51 -1.45
C MET A 674 3.73 -12.62 0.08
N ARG A 675 3.50 -13.80 0.66
CA ARG A 675 3.59 -14.00 2.12
C ARG A 675 5.02 -13.97 2.62
N THR A 676 5.98 -14.42 1.81
CA THR A 676 7.42 -14.30 2.14
C THR A 676 7.81 -12.83 2.28
N LEU A 677 7.40 -11.97 1.35
CA LEU A 677 7.66 -10.52 1.41
C LEU A 677 6.97 -9.85 2.59
N LEU A 678 5.69 -10.14 2.83
CA LEU A 678 4.95 -9.59 3.97
C LEU A 678 5.59 -9.96 5.31
N LYS A 679 6.05 -11.21 5.43
CA LYS A 679 6.78 -11.69 6.62
C LYS A 679 8.12 -10.98 6.78
N ALA A 680 8.89 -10.87 5.71
CA ALA A 680 10.18 -10.18 5.74
C ALA A 680 10.03 -8.70 6.15
N ILE A 681 8.97 -8.03 5.70
CA ILE A 681 8.62 -6.66 6.13
C ILE A 681 8.29 -6.62 7.63
N ALA A 682 7.44 -7.53 8.14
CA ALA A 682 7.07 -7.56 9.55
C ALA A 682 8.24 -7.94 10.49
N MET A 683 9.29 -8.56 9.95
CA MET A 683 10.53 -8.87 10.66
C MET A 683 11.64 -7.83 10.45
N SER A 684 11.39 -6.78 9.66
CA SER A 684 12.40 -5.79 9.30
C SER A 684 12.68 -4.78 10.41
N GLU A 685 13.88 -4.19 10.39
CA GLU A 685 14.29 -3.18 11.38
C GLU A 685 13.28 -2.01 11.48
N PRO A 686 12.80 -1.37 10.38
CA PRO A 686 11.83 -0.29 10.46
C PRO A 686 10.51 -0.70 11.12
N PHE A 687 10.08 -1.95 10.96
CA PHE A 687 8.84 -2.46 11.57
C PHE A 687 9.01 -2.79 13.05
N LEU A 688 10.23 -3.14 13.47
CA LEU A 688 10.58 -3.46 14.86
C LEU A 688 11.09 -2.25 15.66
N HIS A 689 11.27 -1.10 15.01
CA HIS A 689 11.79 0.12 15.63
C HIS A 689 10.90 1.34 15.35
N LYS A 690 11.08 2.38 16.16
CA LYS A 690 10.40 3.67 16.08
C LYS A 690 11.40 4.80 16.31
N SER A 691 11.00 5.99 15.91
CA SER A 691 11.73 7.23 16.23
C SER A 691 10.96 7.99 17.29
N THR A 692 11.62 8.39 18.36
CA THR A 692 11.07 9.25 19.42
C THR A 692 11.48 10.71 19.24
N LEU A 693 12.12 11.05 18.12
CA LEU A 693 12.38 12.43 17.77
C LEU A 693 11.07 13.14 17.45
N ALA A 694 11.02 14.45 17.71
CA ALA A 694 9.86 15.24 17.30
C ALA A 694 9.71 15.18 15.76
N PRO A 695 8.48 15.13 15.23
CA PRO A 695 8.26 15.25 13.80
C PRO A 695 8.89 16.56 13.29
N PRO A 696 9.56 16.55 12.13
CA PRO A 696 10.02 17.79 11.52
C PRO A 696 8.81 18.73 11.28
N ALA A 697 9.01 20.04 11.42
CA ALA A 697 7.98 21.01 11.10
C ALA A 697 7.48 20.79 9.66
N PRO A 698 6.16 20.93 9.39
CA PRO A 698 5.62 20.70 8.06
C PRO A 698 6.36 21.56 7.04
N ARG A 699 6.89 20.93 5.98
CA ARG A 699 7.52 21.65 4.87
C ARG A 699 6.49 22.63 4.30
N ARG A 700 6.83 23.93 4.24
CA ARG A 700 6.03 24.89 3.48
C ARG A 700 5.94 24.37 2.04
N PRO A 701 4.75 24.39 1.41
CA PRO A 701 4.67 24.14 -0.03
C PRO A 701 5.58 25.14 -0.73
N THR A 702 6.44 24.64 -1.63
CA THR A 702 7.49 25.38 -2.34
C THR A 702 6.97 26.54 -3.21
N ASN A 703 5.65 26.73 -3.30
CA ASN A 703 5.00 27.75 -4.10
C ASN A 703 4.26 28.85 -3.31
N GLN A 704 4.60 29.10 -2.04
CA GLN A 704 4.19 30.34 -1.37
C GLN A 704 5.35 31.34 -1.33
N PRO A 705 5.24 32.52 -1.97
CA PRO A 705 6.23 33.57 -1.80
C PRO A 705 6.36 33.89 -0.31
N ALA A 706 7.60 34.09 0.15
CA ALA A 706 7.86 34.49 1.52
C ALA A 706 7.02 35.74 1.86
N PRO A 707 6.42 35.81 3.06
CA PRO A 707 5.74 37.03 3.47
C PRO A 707 6.74 38.19 3.40
N PRO A 708 6.35 39.37 2.88
CA PRO A 708 7.25 40.50 2.75
C PRO A 708 7.82 40.82 4.13
N THR A 709 9.15 40.83 4.22
CA THR A 709 9.88 41.34 5.37
C THR A 709 9.42 42.78 5.61
N LYS A 710 8.86 43.05 6.79
CA LYS A 710 8.58 44.41 7.26
C LYS A 710 9.91 45.11 7.54
N ASP A 711 10.56 45.60 6.49
CA ASP A 711 11.59 46.62 6.59
C ASP A 711 11.34 47.61 5.45
N ASN A 712 11.43 48.89 5.79
CA ASN A 712 11.08 50.09 5.00
C ASN A 712 9.62 50.57 5.11
N ALA A 713 9.25 50.98 6.32
CA ALA A 713 8.36 52.14 6.49
C ALA A 713 9.18 53.32 7.01
N SER A 714 9.78 54.08 6.10
CA SER A 714 10.29 55.42 6.37
C SER A 714 10.24 56.25 5.10
N ASP A 715 9.60 57.40 5.21
CA ASP A 715 9.55 58.54 4.28
C ASP A 715 8.99 58.30 2.88
N ASP A 716 7.75 58.75 2.67
CA ASP A 716 7.64 60.05 1.98
C ASP A 716 6.30 60.73 2.28
N ARG A 717 6.41 62.01 2.68
CA ARG A 717 5.32 62.96 2.89
C ARG A 717 5.14 63.80 1.62
N ALA A 718 3.85 64.03 1.32
CA ALA A 718 3.25 65.27 0.80
C ALA A 718 3.24 65.53 -0.73
N PRO A 719 2.32 66.38 -1.22
CA PRO A 719 1.17 67.02 -0.54
C PRO A 719 -0.20 66.41 -0.86
#